data_AF-A0A7J6U6X6-F1
#
_entry.id   AF-A0A7J6U6X6-F1
#
_cell.length_a   1.000
_cell.length_b   1.000
_cell.length_c   1.000
_cell.angle_alpha   90.00
_cell.angle_beta   90.00
_cell.angle_gamma   90.00
#
_symmetry.space_group_name_H-M   'P 1'
#
loop_
_entity.id
_entity.type
_entity.pdbx_description
1 polymer ?
#
loop_
_entity_poly.entity_id
_entity_poly.type
_entity_poly.pdbx_seq_one_letter_code
_entity_poly.pdbx_strand_id
1 'polypeptide(L)'
;MRRLEGLLSPVFGDRALFSEAMHTSGQQCPVSRARPTPIKLATWNIGSVQTNPLEFADDSDHRFTHFLAEFQSHANALEASGSTIGDILVETFPFSVRSSLVDNYRALGLASPESSAEAFDFLARLKVWSGFLASQNIGDSRIISWPDRFTNVVGNGRCRPSMISCYTEELFPSKVWLDSWIRFMADAHIPTLSVEKYNIASPYRENYRAFSVVGLAVFDSLLIAIAERTSVDWRDMRLGRIGCVSQRPQQLVNYVAQHLLGAEDVIMLQEVSDDIQNRILSVDEAGGYELIAESNSSGAKQRSVILIKKGCGLEIDVDASERAREAMRAEGERQGLASGDLSVAVVSTPNDPPLLLASFHGDTNGRLTIPTLKVFSSLGLPLLAGVDANCYANPTSGNLAVVDFLKAVTDTGLYHTQPLTTTRNLRTPLQAQSAKTNVLDQNPKDYILLTNAGMTIEKSSVDDGGSGGQSLPNLHFPSDHAIVKAEIDWSPMVRVLRLLLWPLTSGSFSNYNAHLECPGGIDDCLTEEFFRDLAQFQATYMREDLNLSQYFLTSIYRLCVEPYLDRLDASGEAPKCPAPLADTMLNALLALETRFEGPSEARELYQRAVSLVTAASEAGDSSVEYLLADWQLDTPYTYPALLGLAQPSPVSFSSLKVYVYEPPEEIFTGLQQSSLLCGMGQWGVEVLVHKWLLSNANRTKDPSDADLFYVPVYGT
;
A
#
# COMPACT_ATOMS: atom_id res chain seq x y z
N MET A 1 -1.54 -9.58 50.79
CA MET A 1 -0.14 -9.49 50.32
C MET A 1 0.72 -10.60 50.93
N ARG A 2 1.03 -10.65 52.24
CA ARG A 2 1.84 -11.75 52.83
C ARG A 2 1.27 -13.18 52.75
N ARG A 3 -0.05 -13.34 52.53
CA ARG A 3 -0.67 -14.67 52.25
C ARG A 3 -0.59 -15.09 50.78
N LEU A 4 -0.33 -14.16 49.86
CA LEU A 4 -0.16 -14.42 48.43
C LEU A 4 1.28 -14.85 48.11
N GLU A 5 2.27 -14.33 48.83
CA GLU A 5 3.68 -14.74 48.71
C GLU A 5 3.91 -16.24 48.98
N GLY A 6 3.14 -16.83 49.91
CA GLY A 6 3.20 -18.28 50.18
C GLY A 6 2.52 -19.17 49.13
N LEU A 7 1.66 -18.60 48.26
CA LEU A 7 0.94 -19.32 47.20
C LEU A 7 1.73 -19.37 45.88
N LEU A 8 2.63 -18.41 45.65
CA LEU A 8 3.37 -18.26 44.39
C LEU A 8 4.84 -18.73 44.44
N SER A 9 5.34 -19.05 45.65
CA SER A 9 6.72 -19.54 45.87
C SER A 9 7.09 -20.81 45.07
N PRO A 10 6.19 -21.78 44.79
CA PRO A 10 6.52 -22.94 43.94
C PRO A 10 6.68 -22.60 42.45
N VAL A 11 6.24 -21.41 42.01
CA VAL A 11 6.15 -21.04 40.58
C VAL A 11 7.38 -20.25 40.12
N PHE A 12 8.06 -19.50 41.00
CA PHE A 12 9.07 -18.52 40.57
C PHE A 12 10.49 -18.74 41.07
N GLY A 13 10.76 -19.68 41.97
CA GLY A 13 12.12 -20.01 42.44
C GLY A 13 12.82 -18.88 43.22
N ASP A 14 13.61 -19.25 44.24
CA ASP A 14 14.30 -18.29 45.10
C ASP A 14 15.57 -17.74 44.43
N ARG A 15 15.52 -16.59 43.72
CA ARG A 15 16.73 -15.77 43.45
C ARG A 15 16.49 -14.27 43.46
N ALA A 16 17.31 -13.58 44.26
CA ALA A 16 17.44 -12.14 44.36
C ALA A 16 18.33 -11.56 43.25
N LEU A 17 17.96 -10.37 42.75
CA LEU A 17 18.59 -9.62 41.67
C LEU A 17 20.00 -9.12 42.02
N PHE A 18 20.91 -9.23 41.04
CA PHE A 18 22.33 -8.83 41.10
C PHE A 18 22.54 -7.30 41.07
N SER A 19 23.50 -6.83 41.86
CA SER A 19 24.20 -5.54 41.68
C SER A 19 25.71 -5.78 41.60
N GLU A 20 26.41 -4.90 40.88
CA GLU A 20 27.88 -4.72 40.78
C GLU A 20 28.64 -5.65 39.81
N ALA A 21 29.11 -5.07 38.70
CA ALA A 21 30.53 -4.81 38.45
C ALA A 21 30.79 -4.52 36.96
N MET A 22 31.33 -3.34 36.62
CA MET A 22 32.14 -3.16 35.40
C MET A 22 33.14 -2.01 35.56
N HIS A 23 34.43 -2.34 35.51
CA HIS A 23 35.53 -1.43 35.23
C HIS A 23 36.64 -2.17 34.45
N THR A 24 37.29 -1.43 33.54
CA THR A 24 38.49 -1.75 32.72
C THR A 24 38.24 -2.57 31.44
N SER A 25 38.88 -2.37 30.28
CA SER A 25 39.93 -1.45 29.79
C SER A 25 39.87 -1.40 28.25
N GLY A 26 40.32 -0.29 27.64
CA GLY A 26 40.26 -0.08 26.19
C GLY A 26 41.42 -0.71 25.42
N GLN A 27 41.10 -1.33 24.28
CA GLN A 27 42.05 -1.79 23.28
C GLN A 27 41.55 -1.37 21.88
N GLN A 28 42.41 -0.72 21.10
CA GLN A 28 42.09 -0.14 19.79
C GLN A 28 41.89 -1.21 18.70
N CYS A 29 40.80 -1.07 17.93
CA CYS A 29 40.46 -1.91 16.79
C CYS A 29 41.12 -1.43 15.48
N PRO A 30 41.35 -2.32 14.49
CA PRO A 30 41.92 -1.97 13.20
C PRO A 30 40.91 -1.25 12.30
N VAL A 31 41.45 -0.36 11.45
CA VAL A 31 40.74 0.52 10.52
C VAL A 31 39.74 -0.25 9.64
N SER A 32 38.44 -0.01 9.82
CA SER A 32 37.38 -0.59 9.00
C SER A 32 37.39 0.04 7.59
N ARG A 33 37.15 -0.79 6.56
CA ARG A 33 36.83 -0.27 5.22
C ARG A 33 35.53 0.54 5.33
N ALA A 34 35.54 1.75 4.77
CA ALA A 34 34.38 2.63 4.77
C ALA A 34 33.14 1.88 4.26
N ARG A 35 32.05 1.99 5.02
CA ARG A 35 30.78 1.34 4.71
C ARG A 35 30.27 1.90 3.38
N PRO A 36 29.78 1.07 2.44
CA PRO A 36 29.04 1.59 1.28
C PRO A 36 27.93 2.49 1.79
N THR A 37 27.77 3.65 1.16
CA THR A 37 26.68 4.56 1.52
C THR A 37 25.38 3.93 1.01
N PRO A 38 24.29 3.92 1.81
CA PRO A 38 23.00 3.43 1.35
C PRO A 38 22.57 4.13 0.07
N ILE A 39 21.94 3.38 -0.85
CA ILE A 39 21.38 3.92 -2.09
C ILE A 39 20.05 4.58 -1.74
N LYS A 40 19.88 5.84 -2.15
CA LYS A 40 18.62 6.57 -1.98
C LYS A 40 17.76 6.44 -3.23
N LEU A 41 16.53 5.97 -3.03
CA LEU A 41 15.58 5.70 -4.10
C LEU A 41 14.29 6.49 -3.87
N ALA A 42 13.75 7.06 -4.94
CA ALA A 42 12.38 7.56 -4.98
C ALA A 42 11.58 6.93 -6.13
N THR A 43 10.33 6.58 -5.87
CA THR A 43 9.35 6.25 -6.92
C THR A 43 8.15 7.19 -6.85
N TRP A 44 7.64 7.60 -7.99
CA TRP A 44 6.53 8.55 -8.07
C TRP A 44 5.71 8.36 -9.33
N ASN A 45 4.42 8.02 -9.17
CA ASN A 45 3.47 8.21 -10.26
C ASN A 45 3.23 9.72 -10.42
N ILE A 46 3.79 10.28 -11.49
CA ILE A 46 3.66 11.71 -11.79
C ILE A 46 2.41 12.03 -12.61
N GLY A 47 1.60 11.00 -12.87
CA GLY A 47 0.40 10.96 -13.67
C GLY A 47 -0.76 11.77 -13.12
N SER A 48 -0.62 13.09 -13.12
CA SER A 48 -1.74 14.04 -13.00
C SER A 48 -1.46 15.24 -13.89
N VAL A 49 -1.68 15.07 -15.20
CA VAL A 49 -2.02 16.21 -16.08
C VAL A 49 -3.53 16.23 -16.24
N GLN A 50 -4.22 16.21 -15.10
CA GLN A 50 -5.66 16.23 -15.11
C GLN A 50 -6.16 17.49 -15.79
N THR A 51 -7.02 17.30 -16.79
CA THR A 51 -7.51 18.39 -17.64
C THR A 51 -8.74 19.08 -17.07
N ASN A 52 -9.34 18.52 -16.01
CA ASN A 52 -10.45 19.12 -15.30
C ASN A 52 -9.95 19.95 -14.10
N PRO A 53 -10.05 21.29 -14.14
CA PRO A 53 -9.55 22.18 -13.09
C PRO A 53 -10.35 22.12 -11.78
N LEU A 54 -11.53 21.50 -11.80
CA LEU A 54 -12.44 21.42 -10.66
C LEU A 54 -12.60 19.99 -10.14
N GLU A 55 -11.82 19.04 -10.62
CA GLU A 55 -12.05 17.62 -10.37
C GLU A 55 -11.80 17.16 -8.92
N PHE A 56 -10.77 17.70 -8.29
CA PHE A 56 -10.39 17.37 -6.92
C PHE A 56 -10.63 18.55 -6.01
N ALA A 57 -11.22 18.26 -4.85
CA ALA A 57 -11.36 19.23 -3.77
C ALA A 57 -9.97 19.61 -3.26
N ASP A 58 -9.86 20.87 -2.87
CA ASP A 58 -8.64 21.43 -2.33
C ASP A 58 -9.01 22.20 -1.06
N ASP A 59 -8.80 21.56 0.08
CA ASP A 59 -9.21 22.12 1.37
C ASP A 59 -8.48 23.44 1.70
N SER A 60 -7.36 23.71 1.01
CA SER A 60 -6.63 24.99 1.12
C SER A 60 -7.28 26.14 0.35
N ASP A 61 -8.15 25.84 -0.62
CA ASP A 61 -8.90 26.82 -1.42
C ASP A 61 -10.30 27.03 -0.82
N HIS A 62 -10.39 27.86 0.22
CA HIS A 62 -11.66 28.16 0.90
C HIS A 62 -12.76 28.67 -0.02
N ARG A 63 -12.41 29.39 -1.10
CA ARG A 63 -13.38 29.91 -2.07
C ARG A 63 -13.97 28.77 -2.89
N PHE A 64 -13.14 27.84 -3.33
CA PHE A 64 -13.60 26.65 -4.04
C PHE A 64 -14.41 25.71 -3.13
N THR A 65 -13.96 25.48 -1.90
CA THR A 65 -14.69 24.67 -0.91
C THR A 65 -16.06 25.26 -0.59
N HIS A 66 -16.16 26.59 -0.45
CA HIS A 66 -17.45 27.26 -0.27
C HIS A 66 -18.35 27.11 -1.50
N PHE A 67 -17.80 27.27 -2.71
CA PHE A 67 -18.52 27.04 -3.96
C PHE A 67 -19.06 25.61 -4.08
N LEU A 68 -18.26 24.59 -3.76
CA LEU A 68 -18.71 23.19 -3.79
C LEU A 68 -19.85 22.92 -2.81
N ALA A 69 -19.79 23.51 -1.61
CA ALA A 69 -20.84 23.38 -0.60
C ALA A 69 -22.15 24.03 -1.07
N GLU A 70 -22.10 25.24 -1.62
CA GLU A 70 -23.29 25.90 -2.19
C GLU A 70 -23.83 25.17 -3.41
N PHE A 71 -22.95 24.74 -4.33
CA PHE A 71 -23.32 23.96 -5.52
C PHE A 71 -24.09 22.70 -5.13
N GLN A 72 -23.58 21.94 -4.16
CA GLN A 72 -24.23 20.73 -3.65
C GLN A 72 -25.56 21.05 -2.95
N SER A 73 -25.62 22.14 -2.17
CA SER A 73 -26.84 22.60 -1.50
C SER A 73 -27.94 22.93 -2.52
N HIS A 74 -27.60 23.68 -3.58
CA HIS A 74 -28.55 23.99 -4.65
C HIS A 74 -28.98 22.75 -5.42
N ALA A 75 -28.05 21.84 -5.77
CA ALA A 75 -28.41 20.58 -6.42
C ALA A 75 -29.39 19.74 -5.58
N ASN A 76 -29.16 19.67 -4.27
CA ASN A 76 -30.05 18.98 -3.33
C ASN A 76 -31.42 19.67 -3.19
N ALA A 77 -31.47 21.01 -3.19
CA ALA A 77 -32.72 21.75 -3.15
C ALA A 77 -33.55 21.52 -4.42
N LEU A 78 -32.91 21.49 -5.59
CA LEU A 78 -33.57 21.16 -6.86
C LEU A 78 -34.13 19.73 -6.83
N GLU A 79 -33.35 18.76 -6.36
CA GLU A 79 -33.79 17.38 -6.16
C GLU A 79 -35.01 17.30 -5.23
N ALA A 80 -34.97 17.99 -4.08
CA ALA A 80 -36.04 18.00 -3.08
C ALA A 80 -37.35 18.64 -3.61
N SER A 81 -37.23 19.64 -4.49
CA SER A 81 -38.38 20.26 -5.15
C SER A 81 -39.01 19.38 -6.24
N GLY A 82 -38.34 18.30 -6.65
CA GLY A 82 -38.75 17.46 -7.78
C GLY A 82 -38.48 18.11 -9.15
N SER A 83 -37.63 19.15 -9.20
CA SER A 83 -37.27 19.81 -10.46
C SER A 83 -36.58 18.83 -11.40
N THR A 84 -37.01 18.84 -12.67
CA THR A 84 -36.37 18.08 -13.74
C THR A 84 -35.28 18.91 -14.40
N ILE A 85 -34.39 18.26 -15.14
CA ILE A 85 -33.36 18.97 -15.94
C ILE A 85 -34.01 19.98 -16.88
N GLY A 86 -35.11 19.62 -17.54
CA GLY A 86 -35.83 20.49 -18.46
C GLY A 86 -36.30 21.78 -17.80
N ASP A 87 -36.82 21.70 -16.57
CA ASP A 87 -37.28 22.88 -15.82
C ASP A 87 -36.12 23.87 -15.58
N ILE A 88 -34.97 23.36 -15.17
CA ILE A 88 -33.77 24.16 -14.87
C ILE A 88 -33.18 24.79 -16.13
N LEU A 89 -33.15 24.04 -17.24
CA LEU A 89 -32.61 24.55 -18.49
C LEU A 89 -33.52 25.65 -19.08
N VAL A 90 -34.84 25.52 -18.99
CA VAL A 90 -35.77 26.57 -19.46
C VAL A 90 -35.66 27.83 -18.61
N GLU A 91 -35.48 27.69 -17.28
CA GLU A 91 -35.30 28.82 -16.38
C GLU A 91 -34.01 29.60 -16.67
N THR A 92 -32.91 28.88 -16.91
CA THR A 92 -31.56 29.47 -17.03
C THR A 92 -31.24 29.96 -18.44
N PHE A 93 -31.74 29.25 -19.45
CA PHE A 93 -31.43 29.52 -20.85
C PHE A 93 -32.68 30.10 -21.53
N PRO A 94 -32.75 31.42 -21.79
CA PRO A 94 -33.90 32.05 -22.44
C PRO A 94 -34.10 31.63 -23.90
N PHE A 95 -33.17 30.84 -24.45
CA PHE A 95 -33.26 30.17 -25.74
C PHE A 95 -33.27 28.64 -25.53
N SER A 96 -33.85 27.93 -26.48
CA SER A 96 -34.00 26.48 -26.38
C SER A 96 -32.69 25.76 -26.72
N VAL A 97 -32.01 25.22 -25.69
CA VAL A 97 -30.87 24.28 -25.83
C VAL A 97 -31.28 23.11 -26.73
N ARG A 98 -32.49 22.59 -26.53
CA ARG A 98 -33.10 21.54 -27.35
C ARG A 98 -33.12 21.92 -28.83
N SER A 99 -33.67 23.08 -29.17
CA SER A 99 -33.81 23.53 -30.56
C SER A 99 -32.44 23.67 -31.21
N SER A 100 -31.46 24.23 -30.49
CA SER A 100 -30.11 24.39 -31.02
C SER A 100 -29.42 23.05 -31.32
N LEU A 101 -29.61 22.03 -30.48
CA LEU A 101 -29.10 20.68 -30.73
C LEU A 101 -29.79 20.02 -31.94
N VAL A 102 -31.12 20.16 -32.04
CA VAL A 102 -31.92 19.63 -33.15
C VAL A 102 -31.55 20.30 -34.47
N ASP A 103 -31.42 21.63 -34.48
CA ASP A 103 -31.12 22.42 -35.67
C ASP A 103 -29.70 22.16 -36.19
N ASN A 104 -28.77 21.78 -35.30
CA ASN A 104 -27.37 21.52 -35.62
C ASN A 104 -27.02 20.01 -35.68
N TYR A 105 -28.01 19.12 -35.74
CA TYR A 105 -27.80 17.67 -35.64
C TYR A 105 -26.75 17.14 -36.64
N ARG A 106 -26.73 17.65 -37.88
CA ARG A 106 -25.75 17.24 -38.91
C ARG A 106 -24.33 17.65 -38.57
N ALA A 107 -24.15 18.89 -38.09
CA ALA A 107 -22.84 19.40 -37.70
C ALA A 107 -22.28 18.61 -36.51
N LEU A 108 -23.14 18.18 -35.60
CA LEU A 108 -22.79 17.34 -34.45
C LEU A 108 -22.59 15.85 -34.78
N GLY A 109 -22.71 15.47 -36.06
CA GLY A 109 -22.57 14.09 -36.51
C GLY A 109 -23.68 13.16 -35.99
N LEU A 110 -24.89 13.68 -35.77
CA LEU A 110 -26.06 12.92 -35.36
C LEU A 110 -26.85 12.42 -36.58
N ALA A 111 -27.55 11.30 -36.42
CA ALA A 111 -28.24 10.62 -37.54
C ALA A 111 -29.43 11.43 -38.06
N SER A 112 -30.25 11.98 -37.16
CA SER A 112 -31.47 12.70 -37.51
C SER A 112 -31.86 13.74 -36.44
N PRO A 113 -32.66 14.77 -36.78
CA PRO A 113 -33.18 15.71 -35.79
C PRO A 113 -34.07 15.01 -34.75
N GLU A 114 -34.79 13.95 -35.14
CA GLU A 114 -35.62 13.13 -34.23
C GLU A 114 -34.75 12.40 -33.20
N SER A 115 -33.61 11.81 -33.60
CA SER A 115 -32.69 11.15 -32.66
C SER A 115 -32.10 12.13 -31.63
N SER A 116 -31.82 13.37 -32.05
CA SER A 116 -31.35 14.43 -31.15
C SER A 116 -32.46 14.88 -30.20
N ALA A 117 -33.69 15.03 -30.71
CA ALA A 117 -34.85 15.41 -29.92
C ALA A 117 -35.20 14.34 -28.89
N GLU A 118 -35.22 13.06 -29.28
CA GLU A 118 -35.49 11.92 -28.41
C GLU A 118 -34.50 11.86 -27.24
N ALA A 119 -33.19 11.94 -27.55
CA ALA A 119 -32.16 11.94 -26.52
C ALA A 119 -32.33 13.11 -25.53
N PHE A 120 -32.62 14.31 -26.04
CA PHE A 120 -32.85 15.47 -25.18
C PHE A 120 -34.11 15.30 -24.32
N ASP A 121 -35.23 14.92 -24.93
CA ASP A 121 -36.53 14.82 -24.26
C ASP A 121 -36.54 13.71 -23.20
N PHE A 122 -35.76 12.65 -23.40
CA PHE A 122 -35.53 11.63 -22.39
C PHE A 122 -34.74 12.20 -21.21
N LEU A 123 -33.57 12.80 -21.47
CA LEU A 123 -32.70 13.32 -20.42
C LEU A 123 -33.33 14.48 -19.65
N ALA A 124 -34.06 15.36 -20.33
CA ALA A 124 -34.72 16.52 -19.73
C ALA A 124 -35.75 16.15 -18.65
N ARG A 125 -36.32 14.92 -18.69
CA ARG A 125 -37.28 14.43 -17.69
C ARG A 125 -36.62 13.87 -16.43
N LEU A 126 -35.31 13.65 -16.46
CA LEU A 126 -34.60 13.11 -15.31
C LEU A 126 -34.52 14.16 -14.20
N LYS A 127 -34.49 13.68 -12.96
CA LYS A 127 -34.14 14.52 -11.82
C LYS A 127 -32.70 14.96 -11.90
N VAL A 128 -32.43 16.19 -11.46
CA VAL A 128 -31.12 16.85 -11.54
C VAL A 128 -30.02 16.01 -10.91
N TRP A 129 -30.20 15.57 -9.66
CA TRP A 129 -29.14 14.93 -8.90
C TRP A 129 -29.18 13.41 -9.02
N SER A 130 -30.17 12.77 -8.40
CA SER A 130 -30.25 11.31 -8.31
C SER A 130 -30.48 10.64 -9.67
N GLY A 131 -31.16 11.35 -10.58
CA GLY A 131 -31.50 10.87 -11.91
C GLY A 131 -30.38 11.02 -12.95
N PHE A 132 -29.47 11.97 -12.76
CA PHE A 132 -28.49 12.33 -13.79
C PHE A 132 -27.07 12.54 -13.25
N LEU A 133 -26.80 13.60 -12.48
CA LEU A 133 -25.43 13.93 -12.05
C LEU A 133 -24.81 12.81 -11.20
N ALA A 134 -25.53 12.32 -10.17
CA ALA A 134 -25.08 11.25 -9.28
C ALA A 134 -25.60 9.85 -9.70
N SER A 135 -26.09 9.69 -10.93
CA SER A 135 -26.71 8.45 -11.39
C SER A 135 -25.67 7.40 -11.78
N GLN A 136 -25.65 6.29 -11.05
CA GLN A 136 -24.79 5.13 -11.37
C GLN A 136 -25.06 4.59 -12.78
N ASN A 137 -26.34 4.56 -13.20
CA ASN A 137 -26.73 4.07 -14.53
C ASN A 137 -26.16 4.97 -15.66
N ILE A 138 -26.20 6.29 -15.48
CA ILE A 138 -25.59 7.25 -16.42
C ILE A 138 -24.06 7.08 -16.43
N GLY A 139 -23.45 6.87 -15.26
CA GLY A 139 -22.02 6.57 -15.13
C GLY A 139 -21.60 5.30 -15.87
N ASP A 140 -22.31 4.19 -15.64
CA ASP A 140 -22.03 2.87 -16.22
C ASP A 140 -22.28 2.85 -17.73
N SER A 141 -23.28 3.59 -18.21
CA SER A 141 -23.57 3.73 -19.64
C SER A 141 -22.56 4.62 -20.37
N ARG A 142 -21.63 5.28 -19.67
CA ARG A 142 -20.58 6.12 -20.26
C ARG A 142 -21.08 7.25 -21.18
N ILE A 143 -22.37 7.60 -21.17
CA ILE A 143 -22.92 8.56 -22.14
C ILE A 143 -22.30 9.96 -21.96
N ILE A 144 -21.90 10.34 -20.74
CA ILE A 144 -21.18 11.60 -20.49
C ILE A 144 -19.66 11.36 -20.52
N SER A 145 -19.17 10.37 -19.77
CA SER A 145 -17.72 10.18 -19.57
C SER A 145 -16.95 9.70 -20.80
N TRP A 146 -17.60 9.04 -21.77
CA TRP A 146 -16.95 8.68 -23.03
C TRP A 146 -16.63 9.92 -23.89
N PRO A 147 -17.61 10.75 -24.31
CA PRO A 147 -17.30 11.93 -25.10
C PRO A 147 -16.46 12.95 -24.32
N ASP A 148 -16.62 13.07 -23.00
CA ASP A 148 -15.80 13.94 -22.15
C ASP A 148 -14.29 13.64 -22.29
N ARG A 149 -13.91 12.36 -22.24
CA ARG A 149 -12.51 11.90 -22.37
C ARG A 149 -11.81 12.39 -23.65
N PHE A 150 -12.56 12.59 -24.72
CA PHE A 150 -12.01 13.03 -26.02
C PHE A 150 -12.22 14.51 -26.30
N THR A 151 -13.01 15.20 -25.49
CA THR A 151 -13.40 16.60 -25.75
C THR A 151 -12.90 17.58 -24.72
N ASN A 152 -12.44 17.13 -23.54
CA ASN A 152 -11.99 18.06 -22.50
C ASN A 152 -10.80 18.92 -22.98
N VAL A 153 -9.81 18.28 -23.63
CA VAL A 153 -8.75 18.92 -24.41
C VAL A 153 -8.54 18.12 -25.69
N VAL A 154 -8.68 18.77 -26.84
CA VAL A 154 -8.41 18.18 -28.16
C VAL A 154 -7.03 18.62 -28.68
N GLY A 155 -6.53 17.95 -29.72
CA GLY A 155 -5.26 18.31 -30.38
C GLY A 155 -5.14 19.82 -30.66
N ASN A 156 -3.93 20.36 -30.54
CA ASN A 156 -3.62 21.82 -30.55
C ASN A 156 -4.06 22.60 -29.29
N GLY A 157 -4.44 21.94 -28.20
CA GLY A 157 -4.74 22.59 -26.92
C GLY A 157 -6.09 23.30 -26.86
N ARG A 158 -6.97 23.10 -27.87
CA ARG A 158 -8.34 23.60 -27.82
C ARG A 158 -9.12 22.86 -26.72
N CYS A 159 -9.89 23.60 -25.93
CA CYS A 159 -10.71 23.06 -24.84
C CYS A 159 -12.19 23.19 -25.17
N ARG A 160 -13.02 22.22 -24.76
CA ARG A 160 -14.49 22.30 -24.90
C ARG A 160 -15.01 23.48 -24.07
N PRO A 161 -15.92 24.32 -24.58
CA PRO A 161 -16.57 25.35 -23.76
C PRO A 161 -17.38 24.73 -22.61
N SER A 162 -16.77 24.53 -21.46
CA SER A 162 -17.37 23.87 -20.29
C SER A 162 -16.70 24.31 -19.00
N MET A 163 -17.46 24.28 -17.91
CA MET A 163 -16.96 24.53 -16.56
C MET A 163 -15.78 23.65 -16.17
N ILE A 164 -15.79 22.38 -16.61
CA ILE A 164 -14.83 21.36 -16.17
C ILE A 164 -13.66 21.16 -17.13
N SER A 165 -13.44 22.13 -18.02
CA SER A 165 -12.32 22.15 -18.97
C SER A 165 -11.41 23.35 -18.72
N CYS A 166 -10.23 23.37 -19.36
CA CYS A 166 -9.33 24.52 -19.39
C CYS A 166 -9.75 25.64 -20.38
N TYR A 167 -11.01 25.71 -20.81
CA TYR A 167 -11.49 26.78 -21.71
C TYR A 167 -11.47 28.16 -21.03
N THR A 168 -10.70 29.11 -21.54
CA THR A 168 -10.48 30.41 -20.87
C THR A 168 -11.43 31.52 -21.32
N GLU A 169 -12.21 31.32 -22.37
CA GLU A 169 -13.16 32.35 -22.86
C GLU A 169 -14.47 32.33 -22.06
N GLU A 170 -15.36 33.28 -22.38
CA GLU A 170 -16.63 33.47 -21.68
C GLU A 170 -17.59 32.28 -21.87
N LEU A 171 -18.09 31.76 -20.75
CA LEU A 171 -19.20 30.80 -20.71
C LEU A 171 -20.56 31.50 -20.54
N PHE A 172 -20.57 32.83 -20.49
CA PHE A 172 -21.78 33.63 -20.35
C PHE A 172 -21.60 34.98 -21.07
N PRO A 173 -22.61 35.52 -21.80
CA PRO A 173 -24.01 35.10 -21.89
C PRO A 173 -24.23 33.69 -22.43
N SER A 174 -25.26 33.00 -21.93
CA SER A 174 -25.48 31.57 -22.22
C SER A 174 -25.60 31.24 -23.72
N LYS A 175 -26.05 32.19 -24.56
CA LYS A 175 -26.09 32.00 -26.02
C LYS A 175 -24.70 31.92 -26.64
N VAL A 176 -23.77 32.75 -26.17
CA VAL A 176 -22.38 32.76 -26.65
C VAL A 176 -21.74 31.41 -26.33
N TRP A 177 -21.98 30.90 -25.12
CA TRP A 177 -21.52 29.56 -24.73
C TRP A 177 -22.05 28.48 -25.66
N LEU A 178 -23.36 28.41 -25.92
CA LEU A 178 -23.92 27.33 -26.73
C LEU A 178 -23.44 27.39 -28.19
N ASP A 179 -23.34 28.59 -28.76
CA ASP A 179 -22.81 28.77 -30.12
C ASP A 179 -21.33 28.31 -30.19
N SER A 180 -20.51 28.64 -29.19
CA SER A 180 -19.12 28.17 -29.08
C SER A 180 -19.05 26.65 -28.86
N TRP A 181 -19.93 26.09 -28.02
CA TRP A 181 -19.99 24.65 -27.73
C TRP A 181 -20.33 23.86 -29.00
N ILE A 182 -21.36 24.27 -29.74
CA ILE A 182 -21.77 23.63 -31.01
C ILE A 182 -20.64 23.69 -32.02
N ARG A 183 -20.00 24.86 -32.18
CA ARG A 183 -18.86 25.01 -33.10
C ARG A 183 -17.70 24.09 -32.70
N PHE A 184 -17.38 24.02 -31.42
CA PHE A 184 -16.33 23.13 -30.93
C PHE A 184 -16.65 21.67 -31.23
N MET A 185 -17.89 21.23 -30.92
CA MET A 185 -18.31 19.85 -31.07
C MET A 185 -18.48 19.41 -32.52
N ALA A 186 -18.72 20.35 -33.45
CA ALA A 186 -18.74 20.07 -34.88
C ALA A 186 -17.36 19.65 -35.43
N ASP A 187 -16.28 20.18 -34.84
CA ASP A 187 -14.91 19.82 -35.20
C ASP A 187 -14.38 18.62 -34.38
N ALA A 188 -15.02 18.31 -33.25
CA ALA A 188 -14.49 17.35 -32.29
C ALA A 188 -14.65 15.90 -32.78
N HIS A 189 -13.54 15.16 -32.80
CA HIS A 189 -13.57 13.73 -33.09
C HIS A 189 -13.81 12.91 -31.81
N ILE A 190 -15.02 12.37 -31.67
CA ILE A 190 -15.37 11.43 -30.61
C ILE A 190 -15.44 10.03 -31.25
N PRO A 191 -14.56 9.08 -30.88
CA PRO A 191 -14.59 7.72 -31.39
C PRO A 191 -15.90 6.98 -31.04
N THR A 192 -16.25 5.98 -31.84
CA THR A 192 -17.39 5.09 -31.54
C THR A 192 -17.06 4.20 -30.34
N LEU A 193 -17.97 4.14 -29.36
CA LEU A 193 -17.88 3.19 -28.25
C LEU A 193 -18.37 1.81 -28.71
N SER A 194 -17.70 0.72 -28.32
CA SER A 194 -18.29 -0.63 -28.40
C SER A 194 -19.33 -0.79 -27.29
N VAL A 195 -20.62 -0.76 -27.66
CA VAL A 195 -21.73 -0.87 -26.71
C VAL A 195 -21.83 -2.25 -26.05
N GLU A 196 -21.27 -3.28 -26.70
CA GLU A 196 -21.18 -4.65 -26.19
C GLU A 196 -20.15 -4.74 -25.06
N LYS A 197 -18.96 -4.14 -25.25
CA LYS A 197 -17.88 -4.16 -24.26
C LYS A 197 -18.30 -3.56 -22.92
N TYR A 198 -19.18 -2.57 -22.94
CA TYR A 198 -19.59 -1.82 -21.75
C TYR A 198 -21.00 -2.14 -21.26
N ASN A 199 -21.65 -3.20 -21.79
CA ASN A 199 -23.01 -3.61 -21.38
C ASN A 199 -24.01 -2.45 -21.29
N ILE A 200 -23.97 -1.55 -22.28
CA ILE A 200 -24.79 -0.35 -22.30
C ILE A 200 -26.28 -0.71 -22.24
N ALA A 201 -27.01 -0.07 -21.31
CA ALA A 201 -28.43 -0.31 -21.10
C ALA A 201 -29.26 -0.06 -22.37
N SER A 202 -30.31 -0.86 -22.55
CA SER A 202 -31.22 -0.84 -23.71
C SER A 202 -31.66 0.57 -24.16
N PRO A 203 -32.11 1.49 -23.28
CA PRO A 203 -32.63 2.78 -23.74
C PRO A 203 -31.58 3.65 -24.46
N TYR A 204 -30.29 3.40 -24.28
CA TYR A 204 -29.23 4.17 -24.93
C TYR A 204 -28.62 3.47 -26.14
N ARG A 205 -28.77 2.14 -26.25
CA ARG A 205 -27.97 1.32 -27.16
C ARG A 205 -28.19 1.67 -28.63
N GLU A 206 -29.44 1.85 -29.05
CA GLU A 206 -29.78 2.09 -30.45
C GLU A 206 -29.34 3.47 -30.94
N ASN A 207 -29.43 4.48 -30.07
CA ASN A 207 -29.14 5.89 -30.38
C ASN A 207 -27.96 6.44 -29.54
N TYR A 208 -26.96 5.60 -29.22
CA TYR A 208 -25.89 5.93 -28.27
C TYR A 208 -25.15 7.22 -28.63
N ARG A 209 -24.91 7.46 -29.92
CA ARG A 209 -24.24 8.69 -30.38
C ARG A 209 -25.04 9.94 -30.04
N ALA A 210 -26.35 9.91 -30.21
CA ALA A 210 -27.23 11.03 -29.85
C ALA A 210 -27.24 11.22 -28.32
N PHE A 211 -27.45 10.15 -27.55
CA PHE A 211 -27.43 10.21 -26.09
C PHE A 211 -26.09 10.70 -25.51
N SER A 212 -24.96 10.36 -26.15
CA SER A 212 -23.65 10.80 -25.67
C SER A 212 -23.37 12.27 -25.95
N VAL A 213 -23.59 12.74 -27.18
CA VAL A 213 -23.38 14.15 -27.54
C VAL A 213 -24.39 15.06 -26.83
N VAL A 214 -25.68 14.69 -26.83
CA VAL A 214 -26.72 15.44 -26.14
C VAL A 214 -26.53 15.36 -24.63
N GLY A 215 -26.17 14.19 -24.09
CA GLY A 215 -25.88 14.01 -22.67
C GLY A 215 -24.75 14.91 -22.18
N LEU A 216 -23.69 15.05 -22.97
CA LEU A 216 -22.60 15.98 -22.64
C LEU A 216 -23.05 17.46 -22.69
N ALA A 217 -23.87 17.84 -23.68
CA ALA A 217 -24.43 19.20 -23.75
C ALA A 217 -25.32 19.51 -22.54
N VAL A 218 -26.20 18.59 -22.17
CA VAL A 218 -27.09 18.70 -21.01
C VAL A 218 -26.28 18.77 -19.72
N PHE A 219 -25.25 17.95 -19.58
CA PHE A 219 -24.32 17.98 -18.45
C PHE A 219 -23.65 19.35 -18.30
N ASP A 220 -22.99 19.85 -19.36
CA ASP A 220 -22.32 21.15 -19.32
C ASP A 220 -23.30 22.29 -19.02
N SER A 221 -24.49 22.26 -19.64
CA SER A 221 -25.55 23.27 -19.40
C SER A 221 -26.01 23.26 -17.94
N LEU A 222 -26.19 22.07 -17.36
CA LEU A 222 -26.70 21.88 -16.01
C LEU A 222 -25.67 22.33 -14.96
N LEU A 223 -24.39 22.04 -15.17
CA LEU A 223 -23.32 22.56 -14.30
C LEU A 223 -23.34 24.09 -14.26
N ILE A 224 -23.42 24.74 -15.43
CA ILE A 224 -23.52 26.21 -15.52
C ILE A 224 -24.77 26.71 -14.79
N ALA A 225 -25.93 26.09 -15.02
CA ALA A 225 -27.20 26.49 -14.41
C ALA A 225 -27.21 26.41 -12.88
N ILE A 226 -26.56 25.40 -12.30
CA ILE A 226 -26.44 25.29 -10.84
C ILE A 226 -25.40 26.29 -10.32
N ALA A 227 -24.27 26.46 -11.03
CA ALA A 227 -23.22 27.39 -10.64
C ALA A 227 -23.71 28.86 -10.61
N GLU A 228 -24.58 29.26 -11.54
CA GLU A 228 -25.22 30.60 -11.53
C GLU A 228 -26.07 30.88 -10.29
N ARG A 229 -26.47 29.85 -9.54
CA ARG A 229 -27.25 30.01 -8.29
C ARG A 229 -26.38 30.23 -7.07
N THR A 230 -25.08 29.98 -7.17
CA THR A 230 -24.13 30.16 -6.08
C THR A 230 -23.82 31.64 -5.85
N SER A 231 -23.45 32.00 -4.63
CA SER A 231 -23.01 33.35 -4.27
C SER A 231 -21.56 33.62 -4.65
N VAL A 232 -20.78 32.56 -4.89
CA VAL A 232 -19.39 32.65 -5.33
C VAL A 232 -19.34 33.06 -6.81
N ASP A 233 -18.47 34.02 -7.13
CA ASP A 233 -18.07 34.25 -8.53
C ASP A 233 -17.25 33.05 -9.01
N TRP A 234 -17.97 32.04 -9.51
CA TRP A 234 -17.40 30.78 -9.94
C TRP A 234 -16.57 30.92 -11.22
N ARG A 235 -16.79 31.97 -12.02
CA ARG A 235 -16.06 32.20 -13.28
C ARG A 235 -14.63 32.60 -12.98
N ASP A 236 -14.45 33.61 -12.13
CA ASP A 236 -13.14 34.06 -11.69
C ASP A 236 -12.41 32.97 -10.87
N MET A 237 -13.13 32.28 -9.98
CA MET A 237 -12.59 31.12 -9.25
C MET A 237 -12.09 30.02 -10.19
N ARG A 238 -12.88 29.66 -11.20
CA ARG A 238 -12.52 28.68 -12.23
C ARG A 238 -11.30 29.13 -13.03
N LEU A 239 -11.23 30.39 -13.47
CA LEU A 239 -10.07 30.91 -14.21
C LEU A 239 -8.79 30.86 -13.37
N GLY A 240 -8.88 31.18 -12.07
CA GLY A 240 -7.76 31.00 -11.13
C GLY A 240 -7.27 29.55 -11.09
N ARG A 241 -8.19 28.59 -10.97
CA ARG A 241 -7.86 27.15 -10.95
C ARG A 241 -7.32 26.63 -12.29
N ILE A 242 -7.80 27.14 -13.43
CA ILE A 242 -7.21 26.86 -14.75
C ILE A 242 -5.76 27.33 -14.80
N GLY A 243 -5.46 28.51 -14.25
CA GLY A 243 -4.10 29.00 -14.07
C GLY A 243 -3.22 27.99 -13.33
N CYS A 244 -3.69 27.49 -12.19
CA CYS A 244 -2.97 26.47 -11.41
C CYS A 244 -2.75 25.17 -12.21
N VAL A 245 -3.80 24.62 -12.85
CA VAL A 245 -3.67 23.38 -13.64
C VAL A 245 -2.72 23.55 -14.83
N SER A 246 -2.76 24.69 -15.51
CA SER A 246 -1.85 24.96 -16.64
C SER A 246 -0.37 25.04 -16.22
N GLN A 247 -0.10 25.33 -14.95
CA GLN A 247 1.24 25.38 -14.38
C GLN A 247 1.71 24.03 -13.83
N ARG A 248 0.83 23.03 -13.65
CA ARG A 248 1.19 21.73 -13.07
C ARG A 248 2.37 21.04 -13.75
N PRO A 249 2.47 20.99 -15.10
CA PRO A 249 3.66 20.44 -15.76
C PRO A 249 4.96 21.09 -15.29
N GLN A 250 4.96 22.42 -15.13
CA GLN A 250 6.12 23.15 -14.64
C GLN A 250 6.34 22.93 -13.15
N GLN A 251 5.29 22.91 -12.33
CA GLN A 251 5.38 22.63 -10.90
C GLN A 251 5.97 21.25 -10.62
N LEU A 252 5.55 20.24 -11.39
CA LEU A 252 6.08 18.88 -11.32
C LEU A 252 7.57 18.85 -11.65
N VAL A 253 7.98 19.46 -12.76
CA VAL A 253 9.40 19.54 -13.14
C VAL A 253 10.21 20.27 -12.08
N ASN A 254 9.69 21.39 -11.56
CA ASN A 254 10.34 22.12 -10.48
C ASN A 254 10.46 21.26 -9.21
N TYR A 255 9.44 20.46 -8.89
CA TYR A 255 9.46 19.58 -7.74
C TYR A 255 10.53 18.48 -7.90
N VAL A 256 10.59 17.82 -9.06
CA VAL A 256 11.65 16.86 -9.39
C VAL A 256 13.02 17.51 -9.24
N ALA A 257 13.21 18.70 -9.80
CA ALA A 257 14.50 19.41 -9.74
C ALA A 257 14.91 19.81 -8.32
N GLN A 258 13.96 20.27 -7.50
CA GLN A 258 14.26 20.79 -6.17
C GLN A 258 14.40 19.69 -5.10
N HIS A 259 13.64 18.61 -5.23
CA HIS A 259 13.48 17.62 -4.16
C HIS A 259 14.01 16.23 -4.48
N LEU A 260 14.19 15.89 -5.76
CA LEU A 260 14.64 14.56 -6.18
C LEU A 260 16.03 14.60 -6.82
N LEU A 261 16.25 15.49 -7.79
CA LEU A 261 17.56 15.65 -8.42
C LEU A 261 18.60 16.12 -7.39
N GLY A 262 19.74 15.44 -7.37
CA GLY A 262 20.82 15.63 -6.40
C GLY A 262 20.61 14.89 -5.07
N ALA A 263 19.36 14.80 -4.59
CA ALA A 263 19.02 14.17 -3.31
C ALA A 263 18.96 12.64 -3.40
N GLU A 264 18.41 12.11 -4.49
CA GLU A 264 18.19 10.68 -4.71
C GLU A 264 19.20 10.11 -5.69
N ASP A 265 19.65 8.88 -5.47
CA ASP A 265 20.59 8.19 -6.37
C ASP A 265 19.87 7.55 -7.56
N VAL A 266 18.65 7.07 -7.32
CA VAL A 266 17.78 6.50 -8.36
C VAL A 266 16.37 7.08 -8.22
N ILE A 267 15.78 7.50 -9.34
CA ILE A 267 14.42 8.05 -9.39
C ILE A 267 13.63 7.27 -10.43
N MET A 268 12.48 6.74 -10.04
CA MET A 268 11.59 5.95 -10.88
C MET A 268 10.27 6.69 -11.04
N LEU A 269 9.94 7.10 -12.26
CA LEU A 269 8.73 7.90 -12.51
C LEU A 269 7.79 7.13 -13.43
N GLN A 270 6.51 7.10 -13.08
CA GLN A 270 5.44 6.50 -13.89
C GLN A 270 4.59 7.59 -14.55
N GLU A 271 3.90 7.25 -15.64
CA GLU A 271 3.00 8.17 -16.37
C GLU A 271 3.67 9.44 -16.95
N VAL A 272 4.97 9.39 -17.27
CA VAL A 272 5.74 10.51 -17.82
C VAL A 272 5.40 10.78 -19.27
N SER A 273 4.95 11.99 -19.59
CA SER A 273 4.79 12.43 -20.98
C SER A 273 6.11 12.92 -21.59
N ASP A 274 6.22 12.90 -22.92
CA ASP A 274 7.42 13.35 -23.65
C ASP A 274 7.81 14.80 -23.32
N ASP A 275 6.82 15.69 -23.14
CA ASP A 275 7.07 17.08 -22.75
C ASP A 275 7.68 17.18 -21.34
N ILE A 276 7.13 16.44 -20.37
CA ILE A 276 7.66 16.41 -19.00
C ILE A 276 9.07 15.81 -18.98
N GLN A 277 9.30 14.70 -19.69
CA GLN A 277 10.62 14.08 -19.79
C GLN A 277 11.65 15.08 -20.31
N ASN A 278 11.35 15.77 -21.41
CA ASN A 278 12.25 16.77 -22.01
C ASN A 278 12.52 17.94 -21.06
N ARG A 279 11.50 18.38 -20.31
CA ARG A 279 11.67 19.44 -19.29
C ARG A 279 12.53 18.98 -18.12
N ILE A 280 12.35 17.76 -17.60
CA ILE A 280 13.21 17.20 -16.55
C ILE A 280 14.66 17.15 -17.01
N LEU A 281 14.91 16.68 -18.23
CA LEU A 281 16.26 16.68 -18.81
C LEU A 281 16.84 18.09 -18.98
N SER A 282 16.01 19.10 -19.26
CA SER A 282 16.47 20.48 -19.41
C SER A 282 16.90 21.14 -18.09
N VAL A 283 16.34 20.70 -16.96
CA VAL A 283 16.67 21.24 -15.62
C VAL A 283 17.78 20.45 -14.93
N ASP A 284 18.12 19.25 -15.41
CA ASP A 284 19.38 18.56 -15.08
C ASP A 284 20.55 19.19 -15.86
N GLU A 285 20.81 20.48 -15.63
CA GLU A 285 21.77 21.29 -16.41
C GLU A 285 23.21 20.72 -16.39
N ALA A 286 23.57 19.97 -15.33
CA ALA A 286 24.87 19.33 -15.21
C ALA A 286 24.96 17.98 -15.94
N GLY A 287 23.84 17.46 -16.45
CA GLY A 287 23.73 16.09 -16.95
C GLY A 287 24.14 15.08 -15.88
N GLY A 288 23.74 15.33 -14.63
CA GLY A 288 24.11 14.54 -13.47
C GLY A 288 23.41 13.19 -13.41
N TYR A 289 22.37 13.00 -14.22
CA TYR A 289 21.62 11.74 -14.30
C TYR A 289 21.70 11.12 -15.69
N GLU A 290 21.58 9.80 -15.73
CA GLU A 290 21.36 9.01 -16.93
C GLU A 290 19.90 8.57 -16.97
N LEU A 291 19.22 8.85 -18.10
CA LEU A 291 17.81 8.55 -18.30
C LEU A 291 17.63 7.23 -19.04
N ILE A 292 16.73 6.40 -18.54
CA ILE A 292 16.33 5.13 -19.12
C ILE A 292 14.83 5.17 -19.38
N ALA A 293 14.46 5.14 -20.65
CA ALA A 293 13.09 5.11 -21.10
C ALA A 293 12.98 4.16 -22.29
N GLU A 294 11.88 3.40 -22.36
CA GLU A 294 11.60 2.63 -23.57
C GLU A 294 11.28 3.55 -24.75
N SER A 295 11.66 3.11 -25.96
CA SER A 295 11.26 3.76 -27.20
C SER A 295 9.75 3.66 -27.37
N ASN A 296 9.06 4.79 -27.52
CA ASN A 296 7.62 4.82 -27.77
C ASN A 296 7.30 3.98 -29.02
N SER A 297 6.47 2.95 -28.85
CA SER A 297 5.65 2.51 -29.97
C SER A 297 4.70 3.66 -30.32
N SER A 298 4.45 3.89 -31.61
CA SER A 298 3.66 5.02 -32.11
C SER A 298 2.24 5.00 -31.52
N GLY A 299 2.00 5.66 -30.38
CA GLY A 299 0.67 5.73 -29.75
C GLY A 299 0.64 6.01 -28.25
N ALA A 300 1.68 5.63 -27.48
CA ALA A 300 1.71 5.87 -26.03
C ALA A 300 1.93 7.37 -25.73
N LYS A 301 1.04 7.98 -24.94
CA LYS A 301 1.13 9.39 -24.52
C LYS A 301 1.96 9.58 -23.25
N GLN A 302 2.19 8.51 -22.51
CA GLN A 302 2.85 8.47 -21.21
C GLN A 302 3.68 7.19 -21.10
N ARG A 303 4.73 7.22 -20.29
CA ARG A 303 5.66 6.09 -20.08
C ARG A 303 6.28 6.09 -18.70
N SER A 304 6.78 4.94 -18.27
CA SER A 304 7.65 4.79 -17.11
C SER A 304 9.10 5.10 -17.48
N VAL A 305 9.86 5.70 -16.58
CA VAL A 305 11.27 6.07 -16.77
C VAL A 305 12.08 5.85 -15.49
N ILE A 306 13.38 5.63 -15.66
CA ILE A 306 14.35 5.52 -14.56
C ILE A 306 15.43 6.57 -14.78
N LEU A 307 15.77 7.34 -13.76
CA LEU A 307 16.91 8.26 -13.73
C LEU A 307 17.94 7.74 -12.72
N ILE A 308 19.19 7.59 -13.15
CA ILE A 308 20.29 7.13 -12.29
C ILE A 308 21.33 8.22 -12.16
N LYS A 309 21.67 8.60 -10.93
CA LYS A 309 22.69 9.60 -10.64
C LYS A 309 24.07 9.09 -11.03
N LYS A 310 24.80 9.83 -11.86
CA LYS A 310 26.16 9.47 -12.25
C LYS A 310 27.08 9.47 -11.03
N GLY A 311 27.88 8.41 -10.90
CA GLY A 311 28.82 8.25 -9.81
C GLY A 311 28.21 7.78 -8.48
N CYS A 312 26.93 7.37 -8.45
CA CYS A 312 26.34 6.73 -7.26
C CYS A 312 26.80 5.28 -7.05
N GLY A 313 27.62 4.73 -7.97
CA GLY A 313 28.12 3.36 -7.93
C GLY A 313 27.30 2.36 -8.73
N LEU A 314 26.22 2.80 -9.39
CA LEU A 314 25.47 2.02 -10.37
C LEU A 314 25.85 2.45 -11.78
N GLU A 315 26.22 1.50 -12.64
CA GLU A 315 26.52 1.77 -14.05
C GLU A 315 25.66 0.87 -14.95
N ILE A 316 25.12 1.42 -16.03
CA ILE A 316 24.24 0.67 -16.93
C ILE A 316 25.05 -0.36 -17.73
N ASP A 317 24.63 -1.62 -17.65
CA ASP A 317 25.03 -2.65 -18.61
C ASP A 317 24.05 -2.59 -19.79
N VAL A 318 24.48 -1.96 -20.89
CA VAL A 318 23.64 -1.73 -22.07
C VAL A 318 23.16 -3.04 -22.68
N ASP A 319 24.04 -4.02 -22.83
CA ASP A 319 23.72 -5.29 -23.49
C ASP A 319 22.80 -6.16 -22.62
N ALA A 320 23.04 -6.22 -21.31
CA ALA A 320 22.15 -6.92 -20.38
C ALA A 320 20.79 -6.22 -20.26
N SER A 321 20.78 -4.88 -20.28
CA SER A 321 19.55 -4.10 -20.29
C SER A 321 18.70 -4.38 -21.53
N GLU A 322 19.29 -4.42 -22.74
CA GLU A 322 18.55 -4.74 -23.96
C GLU A 322 17.97 -6.15 -23.92
N ARG A 323 18.73 -7.15 -23.45
CA ARG A 323 18.21 -8.51 -23.26
C ARG A 323 17.06 -8.57 -22.26
N ALA A 324 17.18 -7.86 -21.13
CA ALA A 324 16.12 -7.79 -20.13
C ALA A 324 14.86 -7.12 -20.71
N ARG A 325 15.00 -6.01 -21.44
CA ARG A 325 13.88 -5.33 -22.13
C ARG A 325 13.20 -6.23 -23.14
N GLU A 326 13.96 -6.96 -23.96
CA GLU A 326 13.39 -7.87 -24.95
C GLU A 326 12.62 -9.02 -24.30
N ALA A 327 13.18 -9.63 -23.25
CA ALA A 327 12.51 -10.66 -22.47
C ALA A 327 11.22 -10.13 -21.82
N MET A 328 11.29 -8.93 -21.23
CA MET A 328 10.16 -8.25 -20.60
C MET A 328 9.07 -7.89 -21.61
N ARG A 329 9.43 -7.36 -22.77
CA ARG A 329 8.48 -7.03 -23.83
C ARG A 329 7.77 -8.27 -24.33
N ALA A 330 8.52 -9.35 -24.60
CA ALA A 330 7.95 -10.58 -25.12
C ALA A 330 7.00 -11.27 -24.12
N GLU A 331 7.29 -11.22 -22.82
CA GLU A 331 6.38 -11.74 -21.79
C GLU A 331 5.24 -10.77 -21.48
N GLY A 332 5.53 -9.47 -21.39
CA GLY A 332 4.55 -8.41 -21.17
C GLY A 332 3.49 -8.36 -22.26
N GLU A 333 3.88 -8.43 -23.55
CA GLU A 333 2.94 -8.50 -24.68
C GLU A 333 2.06 -9.75 -24.60
N ARG A 334 2.62 -10.91 -24.19
CA ARG A 334 1.85 -12.14 -23.98
C ARG A 334 0.81 -11.99 -22.86
N GLN A 335 1.10 -11.15 -21.87
CA GLN A 335 0.22 -10.88 -20.74
C GLN A 335 -0.68 -9.65 -20.94
N GLY A 336 -0.48 -8.88 -22.01
CA GLY A 336 -1.27 -7.70 -22.35
C GLY A 336 -0.80 -6.38 -21.72
N LEU A 337 0.45 -6.30 -21.28
CA LEU A 337 1.07 -5.07 -20.78
C LEU A 337 1.11 -4.01 -21.88
N ALA A 338 0.68 -2.78 -21.57
CA ALA A 338 0.70 -1.71 -22.55
C ALA A 338 2.12 -1.17 -22.75
N SER A 339 2.43 -0.79 -23.99
CA SER A 339 3.69 -0.13 -24.28
C SER A 339 3.79 1.19 -23.49
N GLY A 340 4.91 1.35 -22.79
CA GLY A 340 5.15 2.51 -21.94
C GLY A 340 4.94 2.26 -20.44
N ASP A 341 4.17 1.25 -20.03
CA ASP A 341 3.90 1.04 -18.59
C ASP A 341 5.13 0.53 -17.81
N LEU A 342 6.14 -0.01 -18.49
CA LEU A 342 7.35 -0.58 -17.88
C LEU A 342 8.61 0.01 -18.51
N SER A 343 9.59 0.35 -17.67
CA SER A 343 10.97 0.62 -18.06
C SER A 343 11.90 -0.23 -17.20
N VAL A 344 12.88 -0.87 -17.83
CA VAL A 344 13.86 -1.71 -17.13
C VAL A 344 15.29 -1.42 -17.56
N ALA A 345 16.22 -1.67 -16.64
CA ALA A 345 17.65 -1.61 -16.87
C ALA A 345 18.39 -2.62 -16.01
N VAL A 346 19.46 -3.20 -16.53
CA VAL A 346 20.43 -3.96 -15.75
C VAL A 346 21.61 -3.04 -15.46
N VAL A 347 21.99 -2.94 -14.19
CA VAL A 347 23.12 -2.14 -13.74
C VAL A 347 24.15 -3.01 -13.02
N SER A 348 25.42 -2.70 -13.22
CA SER A 348 26.48 -3.21 -12.37
C SER A 348 26.39 -2.55 -11.00
N THR A 349 26.81 -3.28 -9.96
CA THR A 349 26.82 -2.79 -8.58
C THR A 349 28.23 -2.90 -8.02
N PRO A 350 28.60 -2.11 -7.00
CA PRO A 350 29.97 -2.13 -6.47
C PRO A 350 30.36 -3.47 -5.83
N ASN A 351 29.39 -4.33 -5.51
CA ASN A 351 29.59 -5.52 -4.68
C ASN A 351 29.32 -6.85 -5.39
N ASP A 352 28.80 -6.84 -6.64
CA ASP A 352 28.20 -8.00 -7.36
C ASP A 352 27.11 -8.73 -6.52
N PRO A 353 26.05 -9.31 -7.12
CA PRO A 353 25.74 -9.44 -8.55
C PRO A 353 25.11 -8.19 -9.21
N PRO A 354 24.94 -8.19 -10.56
CA PRO A 354 24.20 -7.14 -11.27
C PRO A 354 22.75 -7.04 -10.78
N LEU A 355 22.20 -5.84 -10.86
CA LEU A 355 20.87 -5.48 -10.37
C LEU A 355 19.95 -5.14 -11.53
N LEU A 356 18.71 -5.63 -11.47
CA LEU A 356 17.62 -5.20 -12.32
C LEU A 356 16.90 -4.02 -11.66
N LEU A 357 16.93 -2.87 -12.32
CA LEU A 357 16.09 -1.71 -12.01
C LEU A 357 14.81 -1.77 -12.84
N ALA A 358 13.67 -1.45 -12.22
CA ALA A 358 12.40 -1.35 -12.92
C ALA A 358 11.54 -0.18 -12.43
N SER A 359 10.92 0.56 -13.36
CA SER A 359 9.83 1.49 -13.07
C SER A 359 8.58 0.96 -13.77
N PHE A 360 7.51 0.71 -13.00
CA PHE A 360 6.30 0.06 -13.50
C PHE A 360 5.03 0.77 -13.06
N HIS A 361 4.10 0.91 -14.00
CA HIS A 361 2.75 1.40 -13.81
C HIS A 361 1.75 0.27 -14.08
N GLY A 362 1.06 -0.18 -13.03
CA GLY A 362 -0.03 -1.16 -13.17
C GLY A 362 -1.22 -0.56 -13.91
N ASP A 363 -1.98 -1.39 -14.62
CA ASP A 363 -3.23 -0.94 -15.22
C ASP A 363 -4.22 -0.45 -14.15
N THR A 364 -5.22 0.33 -14.54
CA THR A 364 -6.15 1.00 -13.60
C THR A 364 -6.79 0.09 -12.54
N ASN A 365 -6.93 -1.22 -12.83
CA ASN A 365 -7.52 -2.19 -11.92
C ASN A 365 -6.49 -3.12 -11.24
N GLY A 366 -5.19 -2.93 -11.52
CA GLY A 366 -4.08 -3.75 -11.02
C GLY A 366 -4.06 -5.19 -11.57
N ARG A 367 -4.74 -5.47 -12.67
CA ARG A 367 -4.87 -6.83 -13.23
C ARG A 367 -3.54 -7.39 -13.70
N LEU A 368 -2.66 -6.54 -14.22
CA LEU A 368 -1.35 -6.90 -14.74
C LEU A 368 -0.23 -6.75 -13.72
N THR A 369 -0.52 -6.21 -12.52
CA THR A 369 0.47 -6.03 -11.47
C THR A 369 1.05 -7.37 -11.01
N ILE A 370 0.23 -8.32 -10.56
CA ILE A 370 0.69 -9.65 -10.12
C ILE A 370 1.40 -10.42 -11.23
N PRO A 371 0.84 -10.50 -12.47
CA PRO A 371 1.55 -11.14 -13.57
C PRO A 371 2.94 -10.53 -13.82
N THR A 372 3.09 -9.20 -13.75
CA THR A 372 4.37 -8.51 -13.92
C THR A 372 5.39 -8.87 -12.83
N LEU A 373 4.96 -9.05 -11.57
CA LEU A 373 5.86 -9.52 -10.49
C LEU A 373 6.49 -10.88 -10.81
N LYS A 374 5.72 -11.79 -11.41
CA LYS A 374 6.23 -13.10 -11.84
C LYS A 374 7.25 -12.96 -12.96
N VAL A 375 7.06 -11.99 -13.85
CA VAL A 375 8.05 -11.70 -14.91
C VAL A 375 9.35 -11.20 -14.29
N PHE A 376 9.32 -10.27 -13.32
CA PHE A 376 10.52 -9.83 -12.61
C PHE A 376 11.28 -11.02 -12.01
N SER A 377 10.57 -11.90 -11.30
CA SER A 377 11.16 -13.09 -10.68
C SER A 377 11.79 -14.05 -11.70
N SER A 378 11.17 -14.20 -12.88
CA SER A 378 11.65 -15.11 -13.93
C SER A 378 13.01 -14.73 -14.53
N LEU A 379 13.45 -13.48 -14.38
CA LEU A 379 14.75 -13.02 -14.88
C LEU A 379 15.92 -13.47 -13.99
N GLY A 380 15.65 -13.92 -12.77
CA GLY A 380 16.69 -14.45 -11.86
C GLY A 380 17.75 -13.44 -11.43
N LEU A 381 17.49 -12.14 -11.63
CA LEU A 381 18.35 -11.05 -11.19
C LEU A 381 17.81 -10.45 -9.89
N PRO A 382 18.68 -10.00 -8.97
CA PRO A 382 18.25 -9.11 -7.90
C PRO A 382 17.45 -7.94 -8.46
N LEU A 383 16.34 -7.59 -7.82
CA LEU A 383 15.42 -6.54 -8.27
C LEU A 383 15.49 -5.35 -7.32
N LEU A 384 15.41 -4.16 -7.88
CA LEU A 384 14.97 -2.95 -7.21
C LEU A 384 13.96 -2.24 -8.13
N ALA A 385 12.71 -2.13 -7.70
CA ALA A 385 11.62 -1.63 -8.54
C ALA A 385 10.77 -0.57 -7.84
N GLY A 386 10.34 0.43 -8.58
CA GLY A 386 9.37 1.44 -8.19
C GLY A 386 8.07 1.19 -8.93
N VAL A 387 6.99 0.97 -8.19
CA VAL A 387 5.76 0.41 -8.73
C VAL A 387 4.56 1.25 -8.26
N ASP A 388 3.76 1.73 -9.19
CA ASP A 388 2.33 1.96 -8.92
C ASP A 388 1.59 0.65 -9.17
N ALA A 389 1.21 -0.03 -8.09
CA ALA A 389 0.57 -1.34 -8.15
C ALA A 389 -0.91 -1.25 -8.55
N ASN A 390 -1.50 -0.05 -8.50
CA ASN A 390 -2.94 0.18 -8.66
C ASN A 390 -3.80 -0.78 -7.81
N CYS A 391 -3.36 -1.05 -6.58
CA CYS A 391 -4.08 -1.87 -5.61
C CYS A 391 -4.92 -1.01 -4.66
N TYR A 392 -5.94 -1.62 -4.06
CA TYR A 392 -6.97 -0.92 -3.30
C TYR A 392 -7.11 -1.51 -1.90
N ALA A 393 -7.17 -0.63 -0.89
CA ALA A 393 -7.40 -1.04 0.50
C ALA A 393 -8.80 -1.62 0.68
N ASN A 394 -9.78 -1.02 0.01
CA ASN A 394 -11.16 -1.47 -0.05
C ASN A 394 -11.54 -1.78 -1.51
N PRO A 395 -11.14 -2.95 -2.05
CA PRO A 395 -11.34 -3.27 -3.45
C PRO A 395 -12.83 -3.44 -3.78
N THR A 396 -13.21 -3.01 -4.99
CA THR A 396 -14.50 -3.36 -5.60
C THR A 396 -14.33 -4.54 -6.55
N SER A 397 -15.43 -5.11 -7.05
CA SER A 397 -15.36 -6.24 -7.98
C SER A 397 -14.47 -5.93 -9.20
N GLY A 398 -13.35 -6.64 -9.30
CA GLY A 398 -12.40 -6.53 -10.42
C GLY A 398 -11.18 -5.65 -10.16
N ASN A 399 -11.05 -5.03 -8.99
CA ASN A 399 -9.84 -4.32 -8.54
C ASN A 399 -8.90 -5.25 -7.77
N LEU A 400 -7.59 -5.03 -7.89
CA LEU A 400 -6.58 -5.72 -7.09
C LEU A 400 -6.65 -5.27 -5.62
N ALA A 401 -6.82 -6.21 -4.70
CA ALA A 401 -6.73 -5.94 -3.26
C ALA A 401 -5.27 -5.77 -2.83
N VAL A 402 -5.01 -4.88 -1.87
CA VAL A 402 -3.67 -4.73 -1.26
C VAL A 402 -3.19 -6.06 -0.67
N VAL A 403 -4.06 -6.80 0.01
CA VAL A 403 -3.70 -8.09 0.63
C VAL A 403 -3.23 -9.12 -0.42
N ASP A 404 -3.91 -9.18 -1.57
CA ASP A 404 -3.54 -10.09 -2.66
C ASP A 404 -2.22 -9.67 -3.31
N PHE A 405 -2.01 -8.36 -3.47
CA PHE A 405 -0.75 -7.81 -3.95
C PHE A 405 0.42 -8.18 -3.00
N LEU A 406 0.30 -7.91 -1.70
CA LEU A 406 1.34 -8.20 -0.72
C LEU A 406 1.62 -9.70 -0.60
N LYS A 407 0.58 -10.53 -0.73
CA LYS A 407 0.75 -11.98 -0.83
C LYS A 407 1.58 -12.35 -2.07
N ALA A 408 1.25 -11.80 -3.24
CA ALA A 408 2.00 -12.08 -4.46
C ALA A 408 3.45 -11.59 -4.41
N VAL A 409 3.71 -10.46 -3.75
CA VAL A 409 5.07 -9.95 -3.47
C VAL A 409 5.83 -10.99 -2.63
N THR A 410 5.23 -11.47 -1.55
CA THR A 410 5.83 -12.52 -0.70
C THR A 410 6.06 -13.82 -1.46
N ASP A 411 5.06 -14.29 -2.21
CA ASP A 411 5.11 -15.53 -3.00
C ASP A 411 6.20 -15.48 -4.09
N THR A 412 6.60 -14.29 -4.53
CA THR A 412 7.67 -14.08 -5.53
C THR A 412 9.04 -13.83 -4.90
N GLY A 413 9.16 -13.91 -3.57
CA GLY A 413 10.42 -13.69 -2.83
C GLY A 413 10.84 -12.21 -2.81
N LEU A 414 9.90 -11.30 -3.03
CA LEU A 414 10.12 -9.86 -3.00
C LEU A 414 9.77 -9.28 -1.63
N TYR A 415 10.44 -8.20 -1.31
CA TYR A 415 10.25 -7.35 -0.15
C TYR A 415 9.74 -6.01 -0.62
N HIS A 416 9.09 -5.27 0.28
CA HIS A 416 8.45 -4.01 -0.08
C HIS A 416 8.59 -2.97 1.03
N THR A 417 8.50 -1.69 0.65
CA THR A 417 8.29 -0.61 1.62
C THR A 417 6.97 -0.77 2.37
N GLN A 418 6.86 -0.16 3.54
CA GLN A 418 5.60 -0.19 4.29
C GLN A 418 4.42 0.28 3.41
N PRO A 419 3.24 -0.36 3.52
CA PRO A 419 2.06 0.00 2.73
C PRO A 419 1.48 1.32 3.25
N LEU A 420 2.07 2.43 2.84
CA LEU A 420 1.67 3.79 3.20
C LEU A 420 0.68 4.33 2.17
N THR A 421 -0.34 5.07 2.61
CA THR A 421 -1.31 5.71 1.71
C THR A 421 -0.63 6.72 0.80
N THR A 422 -0.69 6.49 -0.50
CA THR A 422 -0.05 7.33 -1.52
C THR A 422 -1.06 8.09 -2.37
N THR A 423 -2.33 7.66 -2.44
CA THR A 423 -3.41 8.47 -3.01
C THR A 423 -4.36 8.98 -1.93
N ARG A 424 -4.85 10.21 -2.06
CA ARG A 424 -5.91 10.77 -1.19
C ARG A 424 -6.83 11.66 -2.02
N ASN A 425 -7.46 11.05 -3.02
CA ASN A 425 -8.15 11.83 -4.04
C ASN A 425 -9.58 12.11 -3.58
N LEU A 426 -9.87 13.37 -3.22
CA LEU A 426 -11.23 13.81 -2.87
C LEU A 426 -11.93 14.34 -4.12
N ARG A 427 -12.73 13.50 -4.76
CA ARG A 427 -13.45 13.84 -6.00
C ARG A 427 -14.62 14.79 -5.74
N THR A 428 -14.74 15.82 -6.58
CA THR A 428 -15.85 16.79 -6.52
C THR A 428 -17.02 16.35 -7.40
N PRO A 429 -18.21 16.94 -7.20
CA PRO A 429 -19.37 16.68 -8.05
C PRO A 429 -19.27 17.22 -9.48
N LEU A 430 -18.19 17.92 -9.81
CA LEU A 430 -17.96 18.57 -11.08
C LEU A 430 -17.14 17.65 -12.00
N GLN A 431 -17.63 16.44 -12.21
CA GLN A 431 -17.02 15.40 -13.04
C GLN A 431 -18.07 14.72 -13.91
N ALA A 432 -17.67 14.19 -15.06
CA ALA A 432 -18.55 13.36 -15.89
C ALA A 432 -18.93 12.00 -15.24
N GLN A 433 -18.47 11.74 -14.00
CA GLN A 433 -18.71 10.53 -13.20
C GLN A 433 -19.02 10.88 -11.73
N SER A 434 -19.94 11.84 -11.47
CA SER A 434 -20.21 12.32 -10.11
C SER A 434 -20.81 11.26 -9.15
N ALA A 435 -21.11 10.04 -9.59
CA ALA A 435 -21.45 8.95 -8.67
C ALA A 435 -20.29 8.60 -7.70
N LYS A 436 -19.06 9.04 -7.99
CA LYS A 436 -17.86 8.83 -7.15
C LYS A 436 -17.58 9.96 -6.16
N THR A 437 -18.50 10.91 -5.98
CA THR A 437 -18.30 12.10 -5.14
C THR A 437 -18.34 11.82 -3.66
N ASN A 438 -17.61 12.61 -2.86
CA ASN A 438 -17.55 12.52 -1.39
C ASN A 438 -16.96 11.20 -0.86
N VAL A 439 -16.38 10.38 -1.73
CA VAL A 439 -15.57 9.23 -1.34
C VAL A 439 -14.12 9.67 -1.43
N LEU A 440 -13.45 9.71 -0.28
CA LEU A 440 -12.02 9.95 -0.21
C LEU A 440 -11.31 8.68 -0.68
N ASP A 441 -10.70 8.74 -1.85
CA ASP A 441 -10.00 7.60 -2.46
C ASP A 441 -8.60 7.46 -1.86
N GLN A 442 -8.52 6.71 -0.76
CA GLN A 442 -7.29 6.48 0.01
C GLN A 442 -6.77 5.07 -0.20
N ASN A 443 -5.66 4.92 -0.94
CA ASN A 443 -5.06 3.63 -1.17
C ASN A 443 -3.53 3.71 -1.10
N PRO A 444 -2.87 2.65 -0.59
CA PRO A 444 -1.44 2.49 -0.70
C PRO A 444 -1.13 1.88 -2.06
N LYS A 445 -1.03 2.70 -3.10
CA LYS A 445 -0.83 2.20 -4.47
C LYS A 445 0.63 2.04 -4.82
N ASP A 446 1.48 2.90 -4.27
CA ASP A 446 2.87 3.02 -4.71
C ASP A 446 3.82 2.31 -3.73
N TYR A 447 4.79 1.58 -4.28
CA TYR A 447 5.73 0.75 -3.53
C TYR A 447 7.12 0.78 -4.14
N ILE A 448 8.12 0.64 -3.28
CA ILE A 448 9.45 0.19 -3.69
C ILE A 448 9.54 -1.30 -3.36
N LEU A 449 9.88 -2.12 -4.35
CA LEU A 449 10.06 -3.56 -4.23
C LEU A 449 11.53 -3.93 -4.40
N LEU A 450 12.00 -4.95 -3.69
CA LEU A 450 13.35 -5.46 -3.81
C LEU A 450 13.43 -6.97 -3.56
N THR A 451 14.42 -7.64 -4.14
CA THR A 451 14.78 -9.02 -3.74
C THR A 451 15.67 -9.00 -2.51
N ASN A 452 15.57 -10.01 -1.63
CA ASN A 452 16.57 -10.22 -0.58
C ASN A 452 17.85 -10.86 -1.14
N ALA A 453 18.67 -10.02 -1.75
CA ALA A 453 20.00 -10.35 -2.27
C ALA A 453 21.08 -9.55 -1.49
N GLY A 454 20.94 -9.46 -0.17
CA GLY A 454 21.77 -8.56 0.66
C GLY A 454 21.37 -7.10 0.57
N MET A 455 20.13 -6.82 0.16
CA MET A 455 19.52 -5.48 0.18
C MET A 455 18.48 -5.42 1.30
N THR A 456 18.53 -4.36 2.10
CA THR A 456 17.53 -4.08 3.15
C THR A 456 17.00 -2.66 3.03
N ILE A 457 15.71 -2.47 3.31
CA ILE A 457 15.13 -1.14 3.46
C ILE A 457 15.43 -0.66 4.88
N GLU A 458 16.36 0.28 5.02
CA GLU A 458 16.70 0.87 6.32
C GLU A 458 15.66 1.88 6.76
N LYS A 459 15.16 2.65 5.79
CA LYS A 459 14.18 3.70 6.01
C LYS A 459 13.27 3.81 4.81
N SER A 460 11.98 4.02 5.06
CA SER A 460 11.01 4.38 4.03
C SER A 460 10.13 5.52 4.50
N SER A 461 9.71 6.38 3.58
CA SER A 461 8.82 7.50 3.87
C SER A 461 7.94 7.83 2.66
N VAL A 462 6.83 8.53 2.92
CA VAL A 462 6.00 9.15 1.89
C VAL A 462 6.18 10.66 1.95
N ASP A 463 6.31 11.30 0.79
CA ASP A 463 6.41 12.74 0.62
C ASP A 463 5.23 13.24 -0.23
N ASP A 464 4.37 14.03 0.40
CA ASP A 464 3.14 14.59 -0.17
C ASP A 464 3.12 16.13 -0.16
N GLY A 465 4.29 16.77 0.01
CA GLY A 465 4.41 18.23 -0.03
C GLY A 465 4.15 18.95 1.29
N GLY A 466 4.02 18.24 2.42
CA GLY A 466 4.40 18.82 3.72
C GLY A 466 3.35 18.89 4.82
N SER A 467 2.31 18.06 4.83
CA SER A 467 1.50 17.95 6.07
C SER A 467 0.90 16.60 6.40
N GLY A 468 0.98 15.58 5.53
CA GLY A 468 0.46 14.26 5.84
C GLY A 468 -1.06 14.26 6.03
N GLY A 469 -1.80 13.70 5.09
CA GLY A 469 -3.25 13.49 5.22
C GLY A 469 -4.12 14.50 4.48
N GLN A 470 -3.55 15.47 3.78
CA GLN A 470 -4.30 16.33 2.87
C GLN A 470 -4.71 15.58 1.60
N SER A 471 -5.81 16.05 1.00
CA SER A 471 -6.24 15.58 -0.31
C SER A 471 -5.18 15.89 -1.38
N LEU A 472 -5.01 14.98 -2.34
CA LEU A 472 -4.10 15.14 -3.47
C LEU A 472 -4.90 15.21 -4.79
N PRO A 473 -4.40 15.93 -5.79
CA PRO A 473 -3.36 16.95 -5.71
C PRO A 473 -3.87 18.19 -4.94
N ASN A 474 -2.96 19.07 -4.53
CA ASN A 474 -3.29 20.34 -3.86
C ASN A 474 -2.42 21.50 -4.40
N LEU A 475 -2.58 22.71 -3.86
CA LEU A 475 -1.81 23.89 -4.30
C LEU A 475 -0.28 23.73 -4.17
N HIS A 476 0.21 22.87 -3.28
CA HIS A 476 1.63 22.68 -2.99
C HIS A 476 2.21 21.41 -3.60
N PHE A 477 1.36 20.47 -4.03
CA PHE A 477 1.79 19.18 -4.53
C PHE A 477 1.02 18.81 -5.83
N PRO A 478 1.74 18.66 -6.96
CA PRO A 478 1.12 18.67 -8.30
C PRO A 478 0.54 17.32 -8.74
N SER A 479 0.97 16.21 -8.14
CA SER A 479 0.47 14.86 -8.46
C SER A 479 -0.65 14.45 -7.51
N ASP A 480 -1.54 13.59 -7.99
CA ASP A 480 -2.56 12.91 -7.20
C ASP A 480 -2.00 11.67 -6.45
N HIS A 481 -0.73 11.33 -6.70
CA HIS A 481 0.04 10.32 -5.97
C HIS A 481 1.21 10.95 -5.23
N ALA A 482 1.40 10.58 -3.96
CA ALA A 482 2.58 10.96 -3.17
C ALA A 482 3.83 10.17 -3.61
N ILE A 483 5.01 10.70 -3.29
CA ILE A 483 6.29 10.06 -3.60
C ILE A 483 6.61 9.03 -2.50
N VAL A 484 7.03 7.83 -2.88
CA VAL A 484 7.60 6.85 -1.94
C VAL A 484 9.11 6.93 -2.03
N LYS A 485 9.78 7.18 -0.89
CA LYS A 485 11.24 7.23 -0.78
C LYS A 485 11.74 6.10 0.11
N ALA A 486 12.90 5.56 -0.22
CA ALA A 486 13.59 4.59 0.62
C ALA A 486 15.10 4.76 0.60
N GLU A 487 15.74 4.42 1.72
CA GLU A 487 17.19 4.22 1.82
C GLU A 487 17.46 2.72 1.86
N ILE A 488 18.22 2.22 0.88
CA ILE A 488 18.52 0.80 0.73
C ILE A 488 19.97 0.56 1.15
N ASP A 489 20.19 -0.17 2.25
CA ASP A 489 21.53 -0.68 2.58
C ASP A 489 21.81 -1.89 1.69
N TRP A 490 22.97 -1.87 1.07
CA TRP A 490 23.51 -2.95 0.27
C TRP A 490 24.65 -3.57 1.06
N SER A 491 24.31 -4.54 1.90
CA SER A 491 25.24 -5.22 2.78
C SER A 491 25.00 -6.73 2.69
N PRO A 492 26.02 -7.54 2.33
CA PRO A 492 25.88 -9.00 2.26
C PRO A 492 25.23 -9.53 3.54
N MET A 493 24.27 -10.45 3.40
CA MET A 493 23.33 -10.96 4.42
C MET A 493 23.92 -11.20 5.83
N VAL A 494 25.21 -11.54 5.90
CA VAL A 494 26.05 -11.62 7.10
C VAL A 494 26.04 -10.32 7.96
N ARG A 495 25.65 -9.18 7.40
CA ARG A 495 25.59 -7.89 8.10
C ARG A 495 24.24 -7.53 8.72
N VAL A 496 23.13 -8.14 8.32
CA VAL A 496 21.81 -7.83 8.91
C VAL A 496 21.76 -8.27 10.37
N LEU A 497 22.37 -9.42 10.70
CA LEU A 497 22.65 -9.80 12.09
C LEU A 497 23.60 -8.79 12.77
N ARG A 498 24.67 -8.34 12.10
CA ARG A 498 25.58 -7.30 12.66
C ARG A 498 24.98 -5.90 12.86
N LEU A 499 23.92 -5.55 12.13
CA LEU A 499 23.25 -4.25 12.22
C LEU A 499 22.29 -4.17 13.40
N LEU A 500 21.55 -5.25 13.66
CA LEU A 500 20.78 -5.41 14.91
C LEU A 500 21.71 -5.46 16.15
N LEU A 501 22.99 -5.83 15.97
CA LEU A 501 24.02 -5.91 17.01
C LEU A 501 24.76 -4.57 17.30
N TRP A 502 24.49 -3.46 16.59
CA TRP A 502 25.36 -2.27 16.68
C TRP A 502 25.32 -1.46 17.99
N PRO A 503 24.30 -1.46 18.88
CA PRO A 503 24.41 -0.64 20.08
C PRO A 503 25.21 -1.28 21.24
N LEU A 504 25.63 -2.55 21.19
CA LEU A 504 26.02 -3.26 22.44
C LEU A 504 27.45 -3.86 22.50
N THR A 505 28.37 -3.46 21.61
CA THR A 505 29.75 -3.98 21.63
C THR A 505 30.73 -3.23 22.56
N SER A 506 30.32 -2.92 23.80
CA SER A 506 31.27 -2.44 24.83
C SER A 506 31.24 -3.16 26.16
N GLY A 507 30.58 -4.32 26.26
CA GLY A 507 30.67 -5.22 27.43
C GLY A 507 31.21 -6.58 27.01
N SER A 508 32.23 -7.10 27.70
CA SER A 508 32.66 -8.48 27.51
C SER A 508 31.58 -9.43 28.01
N PHE A 509 30.70 -9.90 27.12
CA PHE A 509 29.83 -11.02 27.42
C PHE A 509 30.65 -12.30 27.28
N SER A 510 31.18 -12.81 28.40
CA SER A 510 31.98 -14.04 28.44
C SER A 510 31.13 -15.32 28.44
N ASN A 511 29.80 -15.22 28.29
CA ASN A 511 28.90 -16.37 28.18
C ASN A 511 28.35 -16.43 26.77
N TYR A 512 29.19 -16.90 25.86
CA TYR A 512 28.73 -17.36 24.55
C TYR A 512 27.76 -18.53 24.77
N ASN A 513 26.54 -18.44 24.26
CA ASN A 513 25.58 -19.54 24.26
C ASN A 513 26.01 -20.59 23.21
N ALA A 514 27.12 -21.28 23.46
CA ALA A 514 27.72 -22.27 22.56
C ALA A 514 26.75 -23.41 22.17
N HIS A 515 25.65 -23.57 22.91
CA HIS A 515 24.59 -24.53 22.63
C HIS A 515 23.69 -24.15 21.44
N LEU A 516 23.77 -22.90 20.95
CA LEU A 516 23.06 -22.43 19.76
C LEU A 516 23.93 -22.47 18.50
N GLU A 517 25.15 -22.98 18.59
CA GLU A 517 26.00 -23.19 17.43
C GLU A 517 25.52 -24.41 16.63
N CYS A 518 25.60 -24.31 15.31
CA CYS A 518 25.37 -25.45 14.42
C CYS A 518 26.56 -25.61 13.46
N PRO A 519 27.57 -26.41 13.81
CA PRO A 519 28.72 -26.64 12.96
C PRO A 519 28.33 -27.12 11.57
N GLY A 520 28.78 -26.39 10.54
CA GLY A 520 28.42 -26.64 9.14
C GLY A 520 26.97 -26.30 8.76
N GLY A 521 26.21 -25.60 9.60
CA GLY A 521 24.87 -25.08 9.29
C GLY A 521 23.80 -26.14 9.01
N ILE A 522 22.63 -25.67 8.58
CA ILE A 522 21.49 -26.43 8.09
C ILE A 522 21.19 -25.92 6.68
N ASP A 523 21.62 -26.72 5.70
CA ASP A 523 21.56 -26.39 4.28
C ASP A 523 22.22 -25.03 3.93
N ASP A 524 21.96 -24.52 2.72
CA ASP A 524 22.51 -23.24 2.25
C ASP A 524 21.84 -22.02 2.91
N CYS A 525 20.69 -22.23 3.56
CA CYS A 525 19.84 -21.16 4.11
C CYS A 525 20.27 -20.74 5.53
N LEU A 526 20.67 -21.69 6.38
CA LEU A 526 21.05 -21.44 7.78
C LEU A 526 22.51 -21.85 8.00
N THR A 527 23.43 -20.97 7.60
CA THR A 527 24.86 -21.26 7.67
C THR A 527 25.37 -21.37 9.11
N GLU A 528 26.57 -21.93 9.30
CA GLU A 528 27.24 -21.91 10.61
C GLU A 528 27.42 -20.48 11.15
N GLU A 529 27.68 -19.51 10.26
CA GLU A 529 27.81 -18.10 10.62
C GLU A 529 26.49 -17.52 11.15
N PHE A 530 25.36 -17.86 10.52
CA PHE A 530 24.03 -17.47 11.02
C PHE A 530 23.82 -17.92 12.46
N PHE A 531 24.11 -19.19 12.77
CA PHE A 531 23.89 -19.73 14.11
C PHE A 531 24.83 -19.15 15.17
N ARG A 532 26.08 -18.85 14.77
CA ARG A 532 27.03 -18.14 15.62
C ARG A 532 26.54 -16.74 15.96
N ASP A 533 25.99 -16.03 14.97
CA ASP A 533 25.45 -14.69 15.17
C ASP A 533 24.15 -14.74 15.98
N LEU A 534 23.28 -15.74 15.76
CA LEU A 534 22.07 -15.98 16.56
C LEU A 534 22.43 -16.22 18.02
N ALA A 535 23.45 -17.04 18.30
CA ALA A 535 23.93 -17.33 19.64
C ALA A 535 24.41 -16.07 20.39
N GLN A 536 25.10 -15.16 19.68
CA GLN A 536 25.49 -13.87 20.24
C GLN A 536 24.27 -12.97 20.48
N PHE A 537 23.34 -12.96 19.52
CA PHE A 537 22.17 -12.11 19.54
C PHE A 537 21.22 -12.46 20.68
N GLN A 538 20.94 -13.75 20.94
CA GLN A 538 20.03 -14.22 21.99
C GLN A 538 20.39 -13.73 23.39
N ALA A 539 21.66 -13.45 23.67
CA ALA A 539 22.07 -12.87 24.94
C ALA A 539 21.60 -11.42 25.15
N THR A 540 21.04 -10.76 24.12
CA THR A 540 20.85 -9.30 24.08
C THR A 540 19.45 -8.82 23.72
N TYR A 541 18.54 -9.69 23.26
CA TYR A 541 17.18 -9.27 22.90
C TYR A 541 16.10 -10.00 23.71
N MET A 542 14.92 -9.41 23.76
CA MET A 542 13.74 -10.00 24.37
C MET A 542 12.83 -10.55 23.27
N ARG A 543 12.33 -11.78 23.42
CA ARG A 543 11.39 -12.43 22.49
C ARG A 543 10.09 -11.66 22.28
N GLU A 544 9.87 -10.65 23.12
CA GLU A 544 8.75 -9.72 23.12
C GLU A 544 8.76 -8.71 21.95
N ASP A 545 9.85 -8.59 21.20
CA ASP A 545 9.91 -7.70 20.03
C ASP A 545 9.14 -8.28 18.85
N LEU A 546 7.97 -7.70 18.56
CA LEU A 546 7.08 -8.14 17.50
C LEU A 546 7.68 -7.96 16.09
N ASN A 547 8.49 -6.93 15.85
CA ASN A 547 9.10 -6.73 14.52
C ASN A 547 10.19 -7.79 14.28
N LEU A 548 10.96 -8.07 15.32
CA LEU A 548 11.96 -9.13 15.29
C LEU A 548 11.29 -10.50 15.12
N SER A 549 10.22 -10.78 15.87
CA SER A 549 9.47 -12.02 15.71
C SER A 549 8.91 -12.17 14.30
N GLN A 550 8.45 -11.07 13.68
CA GLN A 550 7.99 -11.06 12.31
C GLN A 550 9.13 -11.37 11.32
N TYR A 551 10.33 -10.85 11.56
CA TYR A 551 11.52 -11.21 10.79
C TYR A 551 11.86 -12.70 10.93
N PHE A 552 11.87 -13.23 12.16
CA PHE A 552 12.09 -14.66 12.39
C PHE A 552 11.04 -15.51 11.68
N LEU A 553 9.76 -15.14 11.72
CA LEU A 553 8.72 -15.87 11.04
C LEU A 553 8.91 -15.85 9.51
N THR A 554 9.01 -14.66 8.93
CA THR A 554 8.95 -14.47 7.47
C THR A 554 10.27 -14.77 6.78
N SER A 555 11.39 -14.42 7.38
CA SER A 555 12.70 -14.47 6.73
C SER A 555 13.54 -15.67 7.14
N ILE A 556 13.22 -16.33 8.26
CA ILE A 556 13.99 -17.48 8.77
C ILE A 556 13.12 -18.73 8.81
N TYR A 557 12.01 -18.71 9.54
CA TYR A 557 11.17 -19.89 9.75
C TYR A 557 10.54 -20.36 8.44
N ARG A 558 9.74 -19.51 7.77
CA ARG A 558 9.03 -19.88 6.54
C ARG A 558 9.96 -20.21 5.37
N LEU A 559 11.07 -19.48 5.25
CA LEU A 559 11.98 -19.65 4.11
C LEU A 559 12.98 -20.79 4.32
N CYS A 560 13.47 -20.98 5.54
CA CYS A 560 14.55 -21.94 5.81
C CYS A 560 14.11 -23.12 6.68
N VAL A 561 13.54 -22.85 7.86
CA VAL A 561 13.30 -23.89 8.88
C VAL A 561 12.15 -24.80 8.49
N GLU A 562 11.00 -24.26 8.12
CA GLU A 562 9.80 -25.05 7.81
C GLU A 562 10.04 -26.01 6.63
N PRO A 563 10.58 -25.57 5.48
CA PRO A 563 10.91 -26.51 4.40
C PRO A 563 11.90 -27.60 4.82
N TYR A 564 12.84 -27.28 5.73
CA TYR A 564 13.78 -28.26 6.26
C TYR A 564 13.10 -29.29 7.16
N LEU A 565 12.26 -28.84 8.09
CA LEU A 565 11.49 -29.73 8.97
C LEU A 565 10.54 -30.63 8.17
N ASP A 566 9.91 -30.11 7.12
CA ASP A 566 9.02 -30.91 6.26
C ASP A 566 9.79 -32.00 5.50
N ARG A 567 11.04 -31.73 5.10
CA ARG A 567 11.93 -32.75 4.52
C ARG A 567 12.28 -33.83 5.53
N LEU A 568 12.58 -33.46 6.78
CA LEU A 568 12.87 -34.40 7.85
C LEU A 568 11.66 -35.28 8.18
N ASP A 569 10.46 -34.69 8.25
CA ASP A 569 9.22 -35.43 8.48
C ASP A 569 8.97 -36.44 7.35
N ALA A 570 9.30 -36.08 6.12
CA ALA A 570 9.19 -36.97 4.97
C ALA A 570 10.25 -38.08 4.94
N SER A 571 11.49 -37.80 5.38
CA SER A 571 12.61 -38.76 5.37
C SER A 571 12.66 -39.64 6.62
N GLY A 572 12.08 -39.19 7.73
CA GLY A 572 12.24 -39.79 9.05
C GLY A 572 13.63 -39.58 9.66
N GLU A 573 14.43 -38.68 9.10
CA GLU A 573 15.76 -38.37 9.62
C GLU A 573 15.69 -37.48 10.86
N ALA A 574 16.68 -37.65 11.75
CA ALA A 574 16.81 -36.77 12.91
C ALA A 574 17.31 -35.38 12.48
N PRO A 575 16.78 -34.29 13.07
CA PRO A 575 17.21 -32.94 12.77
C PRO A 575 18.66 -32.70 13.18
N LYS A 576 19.39 -32.00 12.31
CA LYS A 576 20.70 -31.46 12.65
C LYS A 576 20.50 -30.20 13.49
N CYS A 577 21.20 -30.10 14.62
CA CYS A 577 21.15 -28.94 15.51
C CYS A 577 19.73 -28.61 16.04
N PRO A 578 19.13 -29.53 16.81
CA PRO A 578 17.75 -29.39 17.29
C PRO A 578 17.53 -28.16 18.18
N ALA A 579 18.53 -27.76 18.98
CA ALA A 579 18.41 -26.59 19.85
C ALA A 579 18.23 -25.27 19.06
N PRO A 580 19.13 -24.89 18.14
CA PRO A 580 18.95 -23.68 17.33
C PRO A 580 17.66 -23.63 16.50
N LEU A 581 17.22 -24.78 15.98
CA LEU A 581 15.95 -24.90 15.25
C LEU A 581 14.77 -24.58 16.14
N ALA A 582 14.71 -25.22 17.31
CA ALA A 582 13.66 -25.00 18.28
C ALA A 582 13.62 -23.53 18.74
N ASP A 583 14.79 -22.92 18.97
CA ASP A 583 14.89 -21.51 19.34
C ASP A 583 14.32 -20.59 18.25
N THR A 584 14.70 -20.82 17.00
CA THR A 584 14.21 -20.07 15.83
C THR A 584 12.68 -20.15 15.71
N MET A 585 12.11 -21.34 15.93
CA MET A 585 10.66 -21.55 15.94
C MET A 585 9.98 -20.73 17.05
N LEU A 586 10.55 -20.73 18.26
CA LEU A 586 10.01 -19.94 19.36
C LEU A 586 10.06 -18.44 19.10
N ASN A 587 11.12 -17.95 18.45
CA ASN A 587 11.22 -16.53 18.09
C ASN A 587 10.19 -16.10 17.04
N ALA A 588 9.66 -17.03 16.24
CA ALA A 588 8.60 -16.75 15.27
C ALA A 588 7.18 -16.75 15.88
N LEU A 589 6.99 -17.30 17.09
CA LEU A 589 5.67 -17.55 17.67
C LEU A 589 4.82 -16.30 17.88
N LEU A 590 5.42 -15.24 18.41
CA LEU A 590 4.69 -14.02 18.75
C LEU A 590 4.06 -13.39 17.49
N ALA A 591 4.82 -13.29 16.39
CA ALA A 591 4.31 -12.79 15.13
C ALA A 591 3.26 -13.74 14.53
N LEU A 592 3.49 -15.06 14.60
CA LEU A 592 2.56 -16.05 14.06
C LEU A 592 1.17 -15.95 14.72
N GLU A 593 1.14 -15.78 16.05
CA GLU A 593 -0.11 -15.59 16.80
C GLU A 593 -0.79 -14.25 16.48
N THR A 594 -0.03 -13.16 16.41
CA THR A 594 -0.60 -11.80 16.45
C THR A 594 -0.91 -11.18 15.09
N ARG A 595 -0.19 -11.56 14.03
CA ARG A 595 -0.24 -10.85 12.73
C ARG A 595 -0.62 -11.68 11.52
N PHE A 596 -0.43 -13.00 11.59
CA PHE A 596 -0.50 -13.83 10.39
C PHE A 596 -1.62 -14.87 10.45
N GLU A 597 -1.47 -15.90 11.29
CA GLU A 597 -2.28 -17.12 11.18
C GLU A 597 -3.12 -17.37 12.43
N GLY A 598 -2.68 -16.87 13.58
CA GLY A 598 -3.46 -16.88 14.79
C GLY A 598 -3.03 -17.92 15.83
N PRO A 599 -3.83 -18.10 16.90
CA PRO A 599 -3.43 -18.91 18.04
C PRO A 599 -3.32 -20.42 17.79
N SER A 600 -3.97 -20.96 16.74
CA SER A 600 -3.90 -22.39 16.46
C SER A 600 -2.55 -22.77 15.87
N GLU A 601 -2.06 -21.97 14.93
CA GLU A 601 -0.81 -22.17 14.22
C GLU A 601 0.38 -21.88 15.14
N ALA A 602 0.27 -20.86 16.00
CA ALA A 602 1.22 -20.64 17.08
C ALA A 602 1.29 -21.84 18.05
N ARG A 603 0.16 -22.46 18.37
CA ARG A 603 0.11 -23.66 19.20
C ARG A 603 0.82 -24.83 18.55
N GLU A 604 0.55 -25.10 17.28
CA GLU A 604 1.18 -26.18 16.52
C GLU A 604 2.70 -25.98 16.41
N LEU A 605 3.14 -24.76 16.10
CA LEU A 605 4.57 -24.43 16.03
C LEU A 605 5.26 -24.63 17.38
N TYR A 606 4.63 -24.20 18.47
CA TYR A 606 5.16 -24.41 19.82
C TYR A 606 5.27 -25.91 20.15
N GLN A 607 4.22 -26.69 19.87
CA GLN A 607 4.23 -28.14 20.09
C GLN A 607 5.34 -28.83 19.29
N ARG A 608 5.53 -28.43 18.02
CA ARG A 608 6.61 -28.95 17.17
C ARG A 608 7.99 -28.63 17.77
N ALA A 609 8.19 -27.41 18.28
CA ALA A 609 9.45 -27.02 18.94
C ALA A 609 9.70 -27.82 20.23
N VAL A 610 8.67 -28.06 21.05
CA VAL A 610 8.79 -28.88 22.26
C VAL A 610 9.09 -30.33 21.92
N SER A 611 8.37 -30.93 20.96
CA SER A 611 8.61 -32.31 20.52
C SER A 611 10.04 -32.50 20.01
N LEU A 612 10.55 -31.53 19.26
CA LEU A 612 11.94 -31.50 18.78
C LEU A 612 12.94 -31.54 19.94
N VAL A 613 12.76 -30.65 20.92
CA VAL A 613 13.61 -30.57 22.12
C VAL A 613 13.54 -31.84 22.96
N THR A 614 12.34 -32.39 23.17
CA THR A 614 12.15 -33.65 23.91
C THR A 614 12.86 -34.81 23.23
N ALA A 615 12.67 -35.00 21.92
CA ALA A 615 13.30 -36.09 21.18
C ALA A 615 14.84 -35.98 21.19
N ALA A 616 15.37 -34.76 21.04
CA ALA A 616 16.81 -34.51 21.12
C ALA A 616 17.38 -34.77 22.52
N SER A 617 16.65 -34.40 23.57
CA SER A 617 17.05 -34.64 24.96
C SER A 617 17.07 -36.14 25.28
N GLU A 618 16.06 -36.89 24.84
CA GLU A 618 16.01 -38.35 24.96
C GLU A 618 17.15 -39.05 24.20
N ALA A 619 17.61 -38.45 23.09
CA ALA A 619 18.77 -38.90 22.34
C ALA A 619 20.13 -38.52 22.97
N GLY A 620 20.13 -37.78 24.07
CA GLY A 620 21.34 -37.34 24.77
C GLY A 620 22.06 -36.17 24.10
N ASP A 621 21.36 -35.35 23.33
CA ASP A 621 21.93 -34.13 22.75
C ASP A 621 22.09 -33.05 23.82
N SER A 622 23.34 -32.78 24.22
CA SER A 622 23.64 -31.78 25.24
C SER A 622 23.23 -30.35 24.85
N SER A 623 23.07 -30.03 23.56
CA SER A 623 22.70 -28.67 23.12
C SER A 623 21.31 -28.27 23.62
N VAL A 624 20.38 -29.24 23.72
CA VAL A 624 19.03 -28.96 24.22
C VAL A 624 18.93 -28.91 25.73
N GLU A 625 19.88 -29.49 26.47
CA GLU A 625 19.91 -29.36 27.94
C GLU A 625 20.17 -27.89 28.35
N TYR A 626 21.11 -27.23 27.67
CA TYR A 626 21.38 -25.81 27.88
C TYR A 626 20.22 -24.94 27.43
N LEU A 627 19.64 -25.25 26.26
CA LEU A 627 18.46 -24.56 25.77
C LEU A 627 17.31 -24.64 26.78
N LEU A 628 17.06 -25.83 27.34
CA LEU A 628 16.04 -26.04 28.37
C LEU A 628 16.34 -25.25 29.65
N ALA A 629 17.61 -25.15 30.05
CA ALA A 629 18.01 -24.34 31.21
C ALA A 629 17.78 -22.84 30.98
N ASP A 630 18.00 -22.35 29.76
CA ASP A 630 17.71 -20.97 29.36
C ASP A 630 16.19 -20.72 29.26
N TRP A 631 15.49 -21.66 28.62
CA TRP A 631 14.04 -21.63 28.46
C TRP A 631 13.30 -21.60 29.79
N GLN A 632 13.78 -22.30 30.83
CA GLN A 632 13.12 -22.40 32.15
C GLN A 632 12.76 -21.04 32.79
N LEU A 633 13.33 -19.93 32.34
CA LEU A 633 13.02 -18.61 32.86
C LEU A 633 11.78 -17.96 32.22
N ASP A 634 11.33 -18.41 31.05
CA ASP A 634 10.26 -17.73 30.30
C ASP A 634 9.31 -18.71 29.58
N THR A 635 9.81 -19.56 28.68
CA THR A 635 8.97 -20.21 27.66
C THR A 635 8.18 -21.46 28.12
N PRO A 636 8.75 -22.46 28.80
CA PRO A 636 8.07 -23.72 29.14
C PRO A 636 7.00 -23.57 30.22
N TYR A 637 7.06 -22.53 31.04
CA TYR A 637 6.11 -22.31 32.13
C TYR A 637 4.96 -21.39 31.72
N THR A 638 5.22 -20.41 30.84
CA THR A 638 4.20 -19.41 30.47
C THR A 638 3.49 -19.79 29.17
N TYR A 639 4.21 -20.23 28.13
CA TYR A 639 3.61 -20.42 26.80
C TYR A 639 2.57 -21.54 26.78
N PRO A 640 2.74 -22.68 27.49
CA PRO A 640 1.66 -23.65 27.56
C PRO A 640 0.37 -23.07 28.15
N ALA A 641 0.46 -22.22 29.17
CA ALA A 641 -0.72 -21.59 29.76
C ALA A 641 -1.35 -20.56 28.81
N LEU A 642 -0.53 -19.74 28.15
CA LEU A 642 -0.98 -18.70 27.21
C LEU A 642 -1.61 -19.30 25.94
N LEU A 643 -1.00 -20.36 25.39
CA LEU A 643 -1.46 -21.06 24.19
C LEU A 643 -2.59 -22.09 24.46
N GLY A 644 -2.99 -22.25 25.73
CA GLY A 644 -4.03 -23.20 26.13
C GLY A 644 -3.61 -24.67 26.04
N LEU A 645 -2.32 -24.95 26.15
CA LEU A 645 -1.69 -26.28 26.18
C LEU A 645 -1.42 -26.81 27.59
N ALA A 646 -1.48 -25.94 28.60
CA ALA A 646 -1.27 -26.35 29.99
C ALA A 646 -2.31 -27.39 30.41
N GLN A 647 -1.83 -28.54 30.85
CA GLN A 647 -2.69 -29.51 31.52
C GLN A 647 -3.20 -28.91 32.83
N PRO A 648 -4.46 -29.19 33.23
CA PRO A 648 -4.96 -28.79 34.54
C PRO A 648 -3.96 -29.24 35.61
N SER A 649 -3.43 -28.30 36.39
CA SER A 649 -2.51 -28.67 37.45
C SER A 649 -3.27 -29.57 38.44
N PRO A 650 -2.81 -30.81 38.70
CA PRO A 650 -3.44 -31.68 39.68
C PRO A 650 -3.21 -31.19 41.11
N VAL A 651 -2.39 -30.15 41.30
CA VAL A 651 -2.03 -29.62 42.60
C VAL A 651 -3.17 -28.73 43.11
N SER A 652 -4.07 -29.35 43.89
CA SER A 652 -5.00 -28.63 44.76
C SER A 652 -4.22 -28.07 45.95
N PHE A 653 -3.92 -26.77 45.93
CA PHE A 653 -3.16 -26.11 46.99
C PHE A 653 -3.99 -25.88 48.26
N SER A 654 -5.31 -26.11 48.20
CA SER A 654 -6.25 -25.92 49.31
C SER A 654 -7.64 -26.45 48.94
N SER A 655 -8.54 -26.57 49.92
CA SER A 655 -9.97 -26.75 49.68
C SER A 655 -10.68 -25.49 49.15
N LEU A 656 -9.94 -24.40 48.86
CA LEU A 656 -10.49 -23.14 48.42
C LEU A 656 -11.06 -23.28 47.00
N LYS A 657 -12.36 -23.04 46.85
CA LYS A 657 -13.02 -22.98 45.55
C LYS A 657 -12.96 -21.57 44.99
N VAL A 658 -12.41 -21.40 43.80
CA VAL A 658 -12.27 -20.09 43.15
C VAL A 658 -13.26 -19.98 42.00
N TYR A 659 -14.17 -19.01 42.06
CA TYR A 659 -14.96 -18.62 40.90
C TYR A 659 -14.18 -17.60 40.07
N VAL A 660 -13.99 -17.90 38.80
CA VAL A 660 -13.31 -17.04 37.84
C VAL A 660 -14.38 -16.43 36.94
N TYR A 661 -14.48 -15.10 36.95
CA TYR A 661 -15.41 -14.40 36.07
C TYR A 661 -14.93 -14.48 34.63
N GLU A 662 -15.71 -15.16 33.79
CA GLU A 662 -15.55 -15.19 32.33
C GLU A 662 -16.49 -14.14 31.74
N PRO A 663 -15.97 -13.04 31.17
CA PRO A 663 -16.82 -12.09 30.47
C PRO A 663 -17.50 -12.75 29.26
N PRO A 664 -18.63 -12.18 28.78
CA PRO A 664 -19.24 -12.59 27.53
C PRO A 664 -18.21 -12.66 26.39
N GLU A 665 -18.32 -13.68 25.55
CA GLU A 665 -17.36 -14.00 24.48
C GLU A 665 -17.17 -12.81 23.51
N GLU A 666 -18.20 -11.99 23.34
CA GLU A 666 -18.21 -10.78 22.50
C GLU A 666 -17.28 -9.67 23.02
N ILE A 667 -17.02 -9.62 24.32
CA ILE A 667 -16.07 -8.67 24.94
C ILE A 667 -14.65 -9.25 24.90
N PHE A 668 -14.54 -10.58 24.88
CA PHE A 668 -13.30 -11.31 25.12
C PHE A 668 -12.56 -11.72 23.84
N THR A 669 -13.25 -11.78 22.70
CA THR A 669 -12.69 -12.24 21.41
C THR A 669 -11.52 -11.37 20.94
N GLY A 670 -11.57 -10.05 21.16
CA GLY A 670 -10.45 -9.15 20.83
C GLY A 670 -9.23 -9.29 21.76
N LEU A 671 -9.44 -9.71 23.02
CA LEU A 671 -8.37 -9.87 24.02
C LEU A 671 -7.69 -11.24 23.96
N GLN A 672 -8.36 -12.27 23.44
CA GLN A 672 -7.80 -13.62 23.28
C GLN A 672 -6.93 -13.81 22.04
N GLN A 673 -7.10 -12.96 21.01
CA GLN A 673 -6.41 -13.10 19.72
C GLN A 673 -4.88 -12.96 19.81
N SER A 674 -4.33 -12.52 20.94
CA SER A 674 -2.88 -12.32 21.11
C SER A 674 -2.44 -12.65 22.54
N SER A 675 -2.66 -13.89 22.98
CA SER A 675 -2.37 -14.31 24.35
C SER A 675 -0.87 -14.25 24.69
N LEU A 676 0.02 -14.46 23.71
CA LEU A 676 1.47 -14.27 23.89
C LEU A 676 1.80 -12.79 24.05
N LEU A 677 1.31 -11.92 23.15
CA LEU A 677 1.58 -10.47 23.22
C LEU A 677 1.07 -9.85 24.52
N CYS A 678 -0.15 -10.19 24.93
CA CYS A 678 -0.75 -9.72 26.18
C CYS A 678 -0.12 -10.37 27.41
N GLY A 679 0.49 -11.56 27.27
CA GLY A 679 1.20 -12.29 28.32
C GLY A 679 2.57 -11.71 28.66
N MET A 680 3.01 -10.66 27.95
CA MET A 680 4.31 -10.02 28.11
C MET A 680 4.23 -8.74 28.96
N GLY A 681 5.35 -8.37 29.58
CA GLY A 681 5.46 -7.15 30.41
C GLY A 681 4.68 -7.17 31.75
N GLN A 682 4.50 -5.99 32.35
CA GLN A 682 3.95 -5.83 33.71
C GLN A 682 2.53 -6.41 33.87
N TRP A 683 1.73 -6.43 32.79
CA TRP A 683 0.36 -6.92 32.78
C TRP A 683 0.24 -8.42 32.44
N GLY A 684 1.32 -9.02 31.91
CA GLY A 684 1.38 -10.43 31.56
C GLY A 684 1.11 -11.37 32.72
N VAL A 685 1.50 -10.97 33.94
CA VAL A 685 1.23 -11.74 35.17
C VAL A 685 -0.27 -11.87 35.41
N GLU A 686 -1.08 -10.86 35.12
CA GLU A 686 -2.53 -10.93 35.32
C GLU A 686 -3.17 -11.89 34.32
N VAL A 687 -2.73 -11.85 33.06
CA VAL A 687 -3.14 -12.82 32.01
C VAL A 687 -2.76 -14.24 32.42
N LEU A 688 -1.52 -14.44 32.90
CA LEU A 688 -1.02 -15.74 33.34
C LEU A 688 -1.79 -16.28 34.55
N VAL A 689 -2.02 -15.46 35.57
CA VAL A 689 -2.83 -15.83 36.75
C VAL A 689 -4.25 -16.17 36.32
N HIS A 690 -4.84 -15.40 35.42
CA HIS A 690 -6.18 -15.69 34.91
C HIS A 690 -6.24 -17.02 34.16
N LYS A 691 -5.35 -17.26 33.18
CA LYS A 691 -5.27 -18.52 32.42
C LYS A 691 -5.00 -19.70 33.33
N TRP A 692 -4.11 -19.54 34.31
CA TRP A 692 -3.83 -20.56 35.32
C TRP A 692 -5.08 -20.89 36.14
N LEU A 693 -5.80 -19.88 36.66
CA LEU A 693 -7.04 -20.08 37.40
C LEU A 693 -8.14 -20.74 36.54
N LEU A 694 -8.23 -20.39 35.25
CA LEU A 694 -9.16 -21.04 34.32
C LEU A 694 -8.88 -22.54 34.18
N SER A 695 -7.61 -22.94 34.22
CA SER A 695 -7.16 -24.34 34.11
C SER A 695 -7.11 -25.09 35.45
N ASN A 696 -7.30 -24.42 36.59
CA ASN A 696 -7.04 -24.99 37.90
C ASN A 696 -8.18 -25.92 38.37
N ALA A 697 -7.83 -27.06 38.99
CA ALA A 697 -8.79 -28.02 39.54
C ALA A 697 -9.70 -27.44 40.64
N ASN A 698 -9.26 -26.38 41.33
CA ASN A 698 -10.02 -25.68 42.36
C ASN A 698 -11.03 -24.65 41.81
N ARG A 699 -11.09 -24.47 40.48
CA ARG A 699 -12.06 -23.58 39.86
C ARG A 699 -13.48 -24.13 40.01
N THR A 700 -14.39 -23.33 40.55
CA THR A 700 -15.83 -23.61 40.48
C THR A 700 -16.50 -22.76 39.41
N LYS A 701 -17.47 -23.34 38.70
CA LYS A 701 -18.36 -22.60 37.78
C LYS A 701 -19.59 -22.05 38.48
N ASP A 702 -19.84 -22.46 39.73
CA ASP A 702 -20.94 -21.97 40.54
C ASP A 702 -20.43 -20.87 41.47
N PRO A 703 -20.84 -19.60 41.26
CA PRO A 703 -20.41 -18.50 42.12
C PRO A 703 -20.89 -18.68 43.57
N SER A 704 -21.98 -19.41 43.82
CA SER A 704 -22.48 -19.64 45.19
C SER A 704 -21.64 -20.64 45.98
N ASP A 705 -20.85 -21.45 45.29
CA ASP A 705 -19.94 -22.46 45.87
C ASP A 705 -18.51 -21.93 45.98
N ALA A 706 -18.28 -20.63 45.75
CA ALA A 706 -16.95 -20.03 45.72
C ALA A 706 -16.53 -19.45 47.07
N ASP A 707 -15.31 -19.77 47.50
CA ASP A 707 -14.64 -19.13 48.62
C ASP A 707 -13.93 -17.83 48.21
N LEU A 708 -13.57 -17.71 46.93
CA LEU A 708 -12.89 -16.56 46.33
C LEU A 708 -13.46 -16.25 44.95
N PHE A 709 -13.67 -14.97 44.68
CA PHE A 709 -14.02 -14.46 43.35
C PHE A 709 -12.81 -13.79 42.72
N TYR A 710 -12.40 -14.26 41.54
CA TYR A 710 -11.39 -13.61 40.72
C TYR A 710 -12.06 -12.99 39.51
N VAL A 711 -11.88 -11.68 39.34
CA VAL A 711 -12.38 -10.92 38.19
C VAL A 711 -11.14 -10.38 37.47
N PRO A 712 -10.81 -10.87 36.27
CA PRO A 712 -9.67 -10.34 35.52
C PRO A 712 -9.98 -8.89 35.12
N VAL A 713 -8.98 -8.01 35.27
CA VAL A 713 -9.03 -6.63 34.77
C VAL A 713 -7.92 -6.50 33.75
N TYR A 714 -8.28 -6.42 32.47
CA TYR A 714 -7.32 -6.07 31.44
C TYR A 714 -7.35 -4.56 31.24
N GLY A 715 -6.50 -3.85 31.95
CA GLY A 715 -6.28 -2.43 31.71
C GLY A 715 -5.54 -2.26 30.39
N THR A 716 -6.20 -1.69 29.38
CA THR A 716 -5.57 -1.24 28.14
C THR A 716 -4.83 0.07 28.35
#